data_AF-A0A198ARS7-F1
#
_entry.id   AF-A0A198ARS7-F1
#
_cell.length_a   1.000
_cell.length_b   1.000
_cell.length_c   1.000
_cell.angle_alpha   90.00
_cell.angle_beta   90.00
_cell.angle_gamma   90.00
#
_symmetry.space_group_name_H-M   'P 1'
#
loop_
_entity.id
_entity.type
_entity.pdbx_description
1 polymer ?
#
loop_
_entity_poly.entity_id
_entity_poly.type
_entity_poly.pdbx_seq_one_letter_code
_entity_poly.pdbx_strand_id
1 'polypeptide(L)'
;MIQKNEHYDVVVCGGGLAGFCAGVAAARQGAKACIVQDRPVFGGNSSSEIRVTPHGAAAFHAYARETGILSELLIEERARNHEEILENGWTNSVWDMVMYDMAMSTPNLTFHLNTSIQQVVIDANKHIQSVIGRIANSETELTISGSMFIDCTGDGIVADLAGCEWRMGTESREEFNEPHAPLQASQDTMGNSIHFKAKDMGRQVPFKAPDWAVKYEDASFFYKQGRTPNDVRGGYWWLEIGVPWHTIYDSEDIRHELTCHTLGVWDWIKNRDPETMELAANYAIDWIGQVPGKRESRRIIGDYFMTEHDILNRKVFEDEIAFGGWFIDLHTPGGLLAPTSEPNSAAGYQGDYNVKSYCGPYGVPLGICIAKDVNNLMMAGRNVSVTHAALGTVRVMGTTALMGQAVGTAAGLAVSKNVPIRTISNHHIRELKQTLIKDGCFLPNNRNEDEYDLARSARLSASSEAVVHGVGPESRDAETPLLKRWWDTAPKKLELHVVKKPEVQLLTKLGQWIAMGTSELRQVAVCLTNTSDQVQVVRSSLVPVNDIWDYRVNTGTVLAEAELLVAPGEAQWIEWEVQLTDLKPNSYIRLDLSSNEHVIWHRAGGIEPGQTSAWDMGNGQMRGVKYALSYRVEPAQPSYGAVNAISGVTRPHQSTNLWKSDPQQPLSQWLQLEWEEAVTIREVHLTFPGQLLTEYHYYPPFYKDPQCPRVYTIQAWREESWEDLVHIKDNYQRQMKHSLSEEVKTAKLRIVVHATNGDPSAAIYEVRCYS
;
A
#
# COMPACT_ATOMS: atom_id res chain seq x y z
N MET A 1 -7.00 4.95 43.83
CA MET A 1 -6.36 4.89 42.50
C MET A 1 -4.87 4.70 42.71
N ILE A 2 -4.29 3.67 42.12
CA ILE A 2 -2.84 3.43 42.17
C ILE A 2 -2.15 4.40 41.22
N GLN A 3 -1.07 5.03 41.68
CA GLN A 3 -0.29 5.97 40.90
C GLN A 3 1.03 5.32 40.47
N LYS A 4 1.31 5.30 39.16
CA LYS A 4 2.56 4.78 38.59
C LYS A 4 3.25 5.86 37.78
N ASN A 5 4.58 5.87 37.86
CA ASN A 5 5.42 6.80 37.11
C ASN A 5 6.42 6.01 36.30
N GLU A 6 6.51 6.30 35.01
CA GLU A 6 7.42 5.64 34.08
C GLU A 6 8.14 6.68 33.21
N HIS A 7 9.28 6.27 32.66
CA HIS A 7 10.13 7.11 31.82
C HIS A 7 10.63 6.34 30.60
N TYR A 8 10.55 6.99 29.45
CA TYR A 8 10.90 6.48 28.13
C TYR A 8 11.62 7.56 27.33
N ASP A 9 12.31 7.15 26.28
CA ASP A 9 12.92 8.07 25.33
C ASP A 9 11.87 8.63 24.36
N VAL A 10 11.03 7.74 23.84
CA VAL A 10 9.97 8.04 22.87
C VAL A 10 8.64 7.49 23.38
N VAL A 11 7.64 8.36 23.52
CA VAL A 11 6.28 8.01 23.94
C VAL A 11 5.33 8.18 22.77
N VAL A 12 4.78 7.08 22.27
CA VAL A 12 3.82 7.05 21.17
C VAL A 12 2.42 6.89 21.72
N CYS A 13 1.54 7.83 21.40
CA CYS A 13 0.18 7.88 21.91
C CYS A 13 -0.78 7.46 20.79
N GLY A 14 -1.40 6.29 20.93
CA GLY A 14 -2.20 5.62 19.91
C GLY A 14 -1.48 4.39 19.35
N GLY A 15 -2.18 3.26 19.29
CA GLY A 15 -1.73 1.96 18.82
C GLY A 15 -2.36 1.54 17.48
N GLY A 16 -2.88 2.51 16.71
CA GLY A 16 -3.20 2.30 15.29
C GLY A 16 -1.96 2.01 14.45
N LEU A 17 -2.12 1.68 13.17
CA LEU A 17 -0.95 1.30 12.33
C LEU A 17 0.17 2.35 12.31
N ALA A 18 -0.18 3.65 12.28
CA ALA A 18 0.81 4.71 12.42
C ALA A 18 1.60 4.62 13.74
N GLY A 19 0.90 4.53 14.88
CA GLY A 19 1.54 4.49 16.19
C GLY A 19 2.27 3.18 16.47
N PHE A 20 1.73 2.05 16.01
CA PHE A 20 2.40 0.76 16.11
C PHE A 20 3.73 0.77 15.34
N CYS A 21 3.71 1.18 14.07
CA CYS A 21 4.92 1.28 13.27
C CYS A 21 5.91 2.31 13.85
N ALA A 22 5.44 3.42 14.41
CA ALA A 22 6.29 4.41 15.08
C ALA A 22 7.00 3.84 16.31
N GLY A 23 6.29 3.12 17.18
CA GLY A 23 6.87 2.53 18.39
C GLY A 23 7.90 1.45 18.05
N VAL A 24 7.59 0.55 17.10
CA VAL A 24 8.52 -0.48 16.64
C VAL A 24 9.76 0.15 15.98
N ALA A 25 9.58 1.16 15.12
CA ALA A 25 10.69 1.84 14.46
C ALA A 25 11.61 2.54 15.46
N ALA A 26 11.05 3.32 16.40
CA ALA A 26 11.83 3.98 17.45
C ALA A 26 12.64 2.98 18.28
N ALA A 27 12.02 1.86 18.68
CA ALA A 27 12.67 0.81 19.44
C ALA A 27 13.81 0.12 18.68
N ARG A 28 13.62 -0.16 17.38
CA ARG A 28 14.64 -0.71 16.48
C ARG A 28 15.82 0.25 16.25
N GLN A 29 15.61 1.56 16.38
CA GLN A 29 16.69 2.57 16.41
C GLN A 29 17.36 2.71 17.78
N GLY A 30 17.04 1.84 18.74
CA GLY A 30 17.70 1.76 20.05
C GLY A 30 17.05 2.61 21.15
N ALA A 31 16.00 3.38 20.86
CA ALA A 31 15.30 4.15 21.87
C ALA A 31 14.46 3.24 22.78
N LYS A 32 14.39 3.55 24.08
CA LYS A 32 13.41 2.94 24.98
C LYS A 32 12.03 3.52 24.67
N ALA A 33 11.24 2.84 23.87
CA ALA A 33 9.97 3.33 23.35
C ALA A 33 8.77 2.76 24.12
N CYS A 34 7.69 3.54 24.20
CA CYS A 34 6.41 3.11 24.75
C CYS A 34 5.25 3.41 23.80
N ILE A 35 4.34 2.46 23.59
CA ILE A 35 3.04 2.70 22.91
C ILE A 35 1.92 2.73 23.97
N VAL A 36 1.12 3.80 23.97
CA VAL A 36 -0.05 3.94 24.84
C VAL A 36 -1.31 3.85 23.99
N GLN A 37 -2.12 2.80 24.17
CA GLN A 37 -3.32 2.56 23.38
C GLN A 37 -4.55 2.48 24.28
N ASP A 38 -5.61 3.18 23.89
CA ASP A 38 -6.85 3.32 24.64
C ASP A 38 -7.73 2.06 24.66
N ARG A 39 -7.41 1.07 23.82
CA ARG A 39 -8.18 -0.17 23.58
C ARG A 39 -7.34 -1.43 23.81
N PRO A 40 -7.96 -2.63 23.88
CA PRO A 40 -7.26 -3.88 24.23
C PRO A 40 -6.45 -4.52 23.09
N VAL A 41 -6.47 -3.96 21.87
CA VAL A 41 -5.72 -4.48 20.72
C VAL A 41 -5.07 -3.35 19.90
N PHE A 42 -4.04 -3.70 19.15
CA PHE A 42 -3.41 -2.81 18.16
C PHE A 42 -4.19 -2.76 16.84
N GLY A 43 -3.79 -1.88 15.93
CA GLY A 43 -4.29 -1.81 14.56
C GLY A 43 -5.25 -0.64 14.31
N GLY A 44 -5.81 -0.04 15.36
CA GLY A 44 -6.68 1.14 15.21
C GLY A 44 -7.91 0.78 14.38
N ASN A 45 -8.17 1.52 13.29
CA ASN A 45 -9.26 1.18 12.35
C ASN A 45 -9.09 -0.20 11.70
N SER A 46 -7.87 -0.74 11.62
CA SER A 46 -7.64 -2.09 11.09
C SER A 46 -7.76 -3.21 12.11
N SER A 47 -7.98 -2.91 13.39
CA SER A 47 -8.08 -3.95 14.42
C SER A 47 -9.28 -4.86 14.18
N SER A 48 -9.31 -6.02 14.82
CA SER A 48 -10.48 -6.91 14.77
C SER A 48 -11.78 -6.30 15.34
N GLU A 49 -11.70 -5.17 16.05
CA GLU A 49 -12.83 -4.44 16.64
C GLU A 49 -13.58 -3.57 15.62
N ILE A 50 -12.86 -3.05 14.61
CA ILE A 50 -13.38 -2.12 13.58
C ILE A 50 -13.35 -2.77 12.19
N ARG A 51 -12.28 -3.51 11.88
CA ARG A 51 -12.09 -4.32 10.67
C ARG A 51 -12.05 -3.55 9.35
N VAL A 52 -11.48 -2.34 9.33
CA VAL A 52 -11.14 -1.70 8.05
C VAL A 52 -9.92 -2.41 7.46
N THR A 53 -9.97 -2.79 6.20
CA THR A 53 -8.85 -3.47 5.53
C THR A 53 -7.69 -2.50 5.32
N PRO A 54 -6.43 -2.83 5.72
CA PRO A 54 -5.21 -2.08 5.38
C PRO A 54 -4.99 -1.89 3.87
N HIS A 55 -5.65 -0.87 3.33
CA HIS A 55 -5.52 -0.43 1.96
C HIS A 55 -4.30 0.47 1.74
N GLY A 56 -3.91 0.63 0.47
CA GLY A 56 -2.79 1.48 0.07
C GLY A 56 -2.65 1.68 -1.43
N ALA A 57 -1.51 2.20 -1.87
CA ALA A 57 -1.23 2.56 -3.26
C ALA A 57 -1.34 1.38 -4.24
N ALA A 58 -1.07 0.16 -3.77
CA ALA A 58 -1.22 -1.06 -4.57
C ALA A 58 -2.67 -1.36 -5.01
N ALA A 59 -3.67 -0.65 -4.46
CA ALA A 59 -5.05 -0.73 -4.93
C ALA A 59 -5.21 -0.27 -6.38
N PHE A 60 -4.44 0.75 -6.79
CA PHE A 60 -4.56 1.41 -8.09
C PHE A 60 -3.30 1.37 -8.93
N HIS A 61 -2.15 1.05 -8.34
CA HIS A 61 -0.86 1.10 -9.01
C HIS A 61 -0.09 -0.21 -8.81
N ALA A 62 0.22 -0.90 -9.91
CA ALA A 62 1.00 -2.14 -9.86
C ALA A 62 2.36 -1.90 -9.20
N TYR A 63 2.81 -2.79 -8.32
CA TYR A 63 4.10 -2.70 -7.59
C TYR A 63 4.25 -1.53 -6.61
N ALA A 64 3.18 -0.78 -6.35
CA ALA A 64 3.21 0.39 -5.47
C ALA A 64 2.96 0.06 -3.99
N ARG A 65 2.91 -1.22 -3.59
CA ARG A 65 2.59 -1.56 -2.19
C ARG A 65 3.60 -0.95 -1.22
N GLU A 66 3.09 -0.43 -0.13
CA GLU A 66 3.85 0.11 0.98
C GLU A 66 4.73 -0.99 1.63
N THR A 67 6.01 -0.68 1.86
CA THR A 67 7.00 -1.62 2.45
C THR A 67 7.67 -1.06 3.69
N GLY A 68 8.42 -1.92 4.40
CA GLY A 68 8.91 -1.67 5.76
C GLY A 68 8.15 -2.54 6.76
N ILE A 69 7.94 -2.03 7.99
CA ILE A 69 7.27 -2.74 9.09
C ILE A 69 5.87 -3.22 8.68
N LEU A 70 5.11 -2.41 7.94
CA LEU A 70 3.80 -2.80 7.43
C LEU A 70 3.88 -4.05 6.54
N SER A 71 4.89 -4.16 5.69
CA SER A 71 5.04 -5.33 4.82
C SER A 71 5.41 -6.57 5.61
N GLU A 72 6.24 -6.48 6.65
CA GLU A 72 6.53 -7.61 7.55
C GLU A 72 5.22 -8.14 8.16
N LEU A 73 4.40 -7.23 8.71
CA LEU A 73 3.12 -7.55 9.32
C LEU A 73 2.15 -8.20 8.33
N LEU A 74 1.94 -7.60 7.16
CA LEU A 74 0.97 -8.11 6.19
C LEU A 74 1.40 -9.45 5.56
N ILE A 75 2.71 -9.67 5.36
CA ILE A 75 3.24 -10.96 4.91
C ILE A 75 2.97 -12.03 5.97
N GLU A 76 3.27 -11.72 7.24
CA GLU A 76 3.06 -12.65 8.35
C GLU A 76 1.58 -12.98 8.53
N GLU A 77 0.72 -11.97 8.40
CA GLU A 77 -0.72 -12.11 8.52
C GLU A 77 -1.29 -13.02 7.41
N ARG A 78 -0.89 -12.85 6.14
CA ARG A 78 -1.31 -13.75 5.07
C ARG A 78 -0.75 -15.16 5.20
N ALA A 79 0.46 -15.33 5.72
CA ALA A 79 1.06 -16.64 5.93
C ALA A 79 0.38 -17.43 7.05
N ARG A 80 -0.21 -16.76 8.06
CA ARG A 80 -0.84 -17.38 9.24
C ARG A 80 -2.37 -17.44 9.18
N ASN A 81 -3.02 -16.51 8.48
CA ASN A 81 -4.48 -16.39 8.55
C ASN A 81 -5.18 -17.39 7.64
N HIS A 82 -6.20 -18.05 8.21
CA HIS A 82 -7.07 -19.02 7.54
C HIS A 82 -8.27 -18.35 6.84
N GLU A 83 -8.53 -17.09 7.16
CA GLU A 83 -9.68 -16.34 6.64
C GLU A 83 -9.36 -15.70 5.29
N GLU A 84 -10.26 -15.92 4.33
CA GLU A 84 -10.28 -15.14 3.09
C GLU A 84 -10.73 -13.72 3.42
N ILE A 85 -9.90 -12.72 3.10
CA ILE A 85 -10.27 -11.31 3.34
C ILE A 85 -10.83 -10.77 2.03
N LEU A 86 -12.13 -10.47 2.03
CA LEU A 86 -12.79 -9.93 0.84
C LEU A 86 -12.73 -8.41 0.81
N GLU A 87 -13.05 -7.78 1.94
CA GLU A 87 -13.17 -6.34 2.09
C GLU A 87 -13.22 -5.99 3.59
N ASN A 88 -13.54 -4.74 3.94
CA ASN A 88 -13.87 -4.31 5.30
C ASN A 88 -14.83 -5.30 6.02
N GLY A 89 -14.70 -5.45 7.33
CA GLY A 89 -15.47 -6.41 8.13
C GLY A 89 -14.85 -7.81 8.24
N TRP A 90 -13.82 -8.13 7.43
CA TRP A 90 -13.22 -9.45 7.37
C TRP A 90 -11.91 -9.62 8.13
N THR A 91 -11.18 -8.53 8.43
CA THR A 91 -10.02 -8.59 9.31
C THR A 91 -10.41 -9.23 10.65
N ASN A 92 -9.59 -10.16 11.15
CA ASN A 92 -9.90 -10.93 12.36
C ASN A 92 -8.75 -10.86 13.37
N SER A 93 -8.88 -11.58 14.49
CA SER A 93 -7.91 -11.55 15.58
C SER A 93 -6.52 -12.09 15.23
N VAL A 94 -6.34 -12.76 14.08
CA VAL A 94 -5.00 -13.16 13.62
C VAL A 94 -4.15 -11.91 13.36
N TRP A 95 -4.74 -10.86 12.80
CA TRP A 95 -4.06 -9.59 12.57
C TRP A 95 -3.59 -8.95 13.88
N ASP A 96 -4.47 -8.90 14.88
CA ASP A 96 -4.14 -8.38 16.20
C ASP A 96 -2.96 -9.14 16.82
N MET A 97 -2.96 -10.46 16.70
CA MET A 97 -1.91 -11.32 17.26
C MET A 97 -0.59 -11.20 16.51
N VAL A 98 -0.60 -10.97 15.20
CA VAL A 98 0.62 -10.68 14.43
C VAL A 98 1.29 -9.40 14.91
N MET A 99 0.51 -8.32 15.11
CA MET A 99 1.04 -7.09 15.70
C MET A 99 1.50 -7.30 17.14
N TYR A 100 0.73 -8.02 17.95
CA TYR A 100 1.10 -8.29 19.34
C TYR A 100 2.40 -9.10 19.46
N ASP A 101 2.59 -10.13 18.63
CA ASP A 101 3.81 -10.94 18.54
C ASP A 101 5.02 -10.09 18.15
N MET A 102 4.88 -9.20 17.16
CA MET A 102 5.93 -8.25 16.79
C MET A 102 6.25 -7.26 17.93
N ALA A 103 5.23 -6.73 18.63
CA ALA A 103 5.47 -5.84 19.76
C ALA A 103 6.21 -6.54 20.91
N MET A 104 5.83 -7.78 21.23
CA MET A 104 6.46 -8.59 22.27
C MET A 104 7.91 -9.00 21.93
N SER A 105 8.18 -9.24 20.65
CA SER A 105 9.51 -9.66 20.18
C SER A 105 10.46 -8.50 19.88
N THR A 106 9.96 -7.26 19.87
CA THR A 106 10.79 -6.07 19.61
C THR A 106 11.48 -5.61 20.90
N PRO A 107 12.83 -5.68 20.99
CA PRO A 107 13.56 -5.18 22.14
C PRO A 107 13.34 -3.67 22.32
N ASN A 108 13.44 -3.17 23.55
CA ASN A 108 13.24 -1.77 23.93
C ASN A 108 11.82 -1.21 23.73
N LEU A 109 10.85 -2.02 23.29
CA LEU A 109 9.46 -1.61 23.17
C LEU A 109 8.65 -2.06 24.40
N THR A 110 8.01 -1.11 25.07
CA THR A 110 6.94 -1.37 26.04
C THR A 110 5.61 -0.88 25.50
N PHE A 111 4.49 -1.39 26.01
CA PHE A 111 3.18 -0.86 25.65
C PHE A 111 2.17 -0.98 26.79
N HIS A 112 1.20 -0.08 26.77
CA HIS A 112 0.07 -0.01 27.71
C HIS A 112 -1.23 0.01 26.93
N LEU A 113 -1.99 -1.08 27.00
CA LEU A 113 -3.31 -1.21 26.39
C LEU A 113 -4.39 -0.74 27.37
N ASN A 114 -5.61 -0.46 26.88
CA ASN A 114 -6.73 0.05 27.68
C ASN A 114 -6.38 1.31 28.50
N THR A 115 -5.49 2.16 27.97
CA THR A 115 -4.96 3.34 28.65
C THR A 115 -5.36 4.59 27.89
N SER A 116 -6.37 5.30 28.40
CA SER A 116 -6.86 6.54 27.78
C SER A 116 -6.10 7.74 28.35
N ILE A 117 -5.50 8.55 27.48
CA ILE A 117 -4.80 9.78 27.89
C ILE A 117 -5.82 10.82 28.30
N GLN A 118 -5.62 11.45 29.46
CA GLN A 118 -6.53 12.43 30.03
C GLN A 118 -5.89 13.81 30.20
N GLN A 119 -4.57 13.87 30.34
CA GLN A 119 -3.85 15.11 30.56
C GLN A 119 -2.46 15.07 29.92
N VAL A 120 -1.99 16.24 29.48
CA VAL A 120 -0.62 16.50 29.03
C VAL A 120 -0.02 17.56 29.94
N VAL A 121 1.20 17.32 30.43
CA VAL A 121 1.96 18.29 31.22
C VAL A 121 3.00 18.92 30.31
N ILE A 122 2.88 20.22 30.08
CA ILE A 122 3.77 21.01 29.23
C ILE A 122 4.45 22.09 30.07
N ASP A 123 5.73 22.38 29.78
CA ASP A 123 6.46 23.45 30.44
C ASP A 123 6.36 24.81 29.71
N ALA A 124 6.97 25.84 30.30
CA ALA A 124 6.98 27.19 29.73
C ALA A 124 7.73 27.31 28.39
N ASN A 125 8.58 26.33 28.05
CA ASN A 125 9.34 26.27 26.80
C ASN A 125 8.60 25.47 25.71
N LYS A 126 7.31 25.18 25.92
CA LYS A 126 6.47 24.36 25.03
C LYS A 126 7.05 22.97 24.79
N HIS A 127 7.58 22.36 25.85
CA HIS A 127 8.08 21.00 25.86
C HIS A 127 7.16 20.13 26.71
N ILE A 128 6.66 19.04 26.15
CA ILE A 128 5.87 18.05 26.90
C ILE A 128 6.82 17.33 27.86
N GLN A 129 6.45 17.31 29.13
CA GLN A 129 7.16 16.62 30.20
C GLN A 129 6.59 15.22 30.42
N SER A 130 5.26 15.09 30.40
CA SER A 130 4.58 13.82 30.54
C SER A 130 3.16 13.82 29.97
N VAL A 131 2.66 12.61 29.71
CA VAL A 131 1.23 12.33 29.52
C VAL A 131 0.71 11.54 30.71
N ILE A 132 -0.54 11.78 31.10
CA ILE A 132 -1.20 11.07 32.20
C ILE A 132 -2.36 10.28 31.61
N GLY A 133 -2.28 8.95 31.73
CA GLY A 133 -3.25 8.00 31.23
C GLY A 133 -4.00 7.30 32.35
N ARG A 134 -5.28 6.99 32.12
CA ARG A 134 -6.12 6.22 33.02
C ARG A 134 -6.38 4.83 32.45
N ILE A 135 -6.19 3.82 33.29
CA ILE A 135 -6.45 2.42 32.98
C ILE A 135 -7.74 2.00 33.68
N ALA A 136 -8.86 2.08 32.97
CA ALA A 136 -10.20 1.97 33.58
C ALA A 136 -10.43 0.63 34.30
N ASN A 137 -9.88 -0.47 33.78
CA ASN A 137 -10.04 -1.81 34.33
C ASN A 137 -9.07 -2.16 35.47
N SER A 138 -8.18 -1.25 35.88
CA SER A 138 -7.18 -1.51 36.94
C SER A 138 -7.06 -0.42 38.00
N GLU A 139 -7.99 0.55 38.01
CA GLU A 139 -7.98 1.71 38.93
C GLU A 139 -6.59 2.36 39.06
N THR A 140 -5.86 2.39 37.94
CA THR A 140 -4.49 2.90 37.87
C THR A 140 -4.44 4.15 37.02
N GLU A 141 -3.72 5.15 37.51
CA GLU A 141 -3.29 6.31 36.76
C GLU A 141 -1.78 6.18 36.52
N LEU A 142 -1.39 6.41 35.28
CA LEU A 142 -0.04 6.21 34.79
C LEU A 142 0.47 7.54 34.25
N THR A 143 1.49 8.08 34.90
CA THR A 143 2.24 9.25 34.41
C THR A 143 3.46 8.75 33.63
N ILE A 144 3.50 9.06 32.34
CA ILE A 144 4.58 8.64 31.44
C ILE A 144 5.35 9.87 30.99
N SER A 145 6.59 9.97 31.44
CA SER A 145 7.52 11.02 31.02
C SER A 145 8.33 10.58 29.79
N GLY A 146 8.73 11.54 28.97
CA GLY A 146 9.41 11.26 27.70
C GLY A 146 10.28 12.40 27.19
N SER A 147 11.30 12.06 26.40
CA SER A 147 12.09 13.07 25.66
C SER A 147 11.34 13.53 24.41
N MET A 148 10.74 12.58 23.69
CA MET A 148 9.96 12.80 22.48
C MET A 148 8.57 12.18 22.59
N PHE A 149 7.56 12.87 22.05
CA PHE A 149 6.17 12.39 21.99
C PHE A 149 5.71 12.33 20.54
N ILE A 150 4.92 11.30 20.21
CA ILE A 150 4.31 11.13 18.89
C ILE A 150 2.81 10.91 19.07
N ASP A 151 1.99 11.84 18.57
CA ASP A 151 0.53 11.72 18.59
C ASP A 151 0.03 10.94 17.37
N CYS A 152 -0.34 9.70 17.63
CA CYS A 152 -0.95 8.76 16.70
C CYS A 152 -2.38 8.36 17.14
N THR A 153 -3.04 9.18 17.98
CA THR A 153 -4.38 8.88 18.53
C THR A 153 -5.48 8.96 17.46
N GLY A 154 -5.15 9.53 16.29
CA GLY A 154 -6.07 9.79 15.20
C GLY A 154 -6.94 11.03 15.43
N ASP A 155 -7.36 11.30 16.66
CA ASP A 155 -8.13 12.50 17.03
C ASP A 155 -7.25 13.69 17.45
N GLY A 156 -5.92 13.49 17.48
CA GLY A 156 -4.96 14.51 17.89
C GLY A 156 -5.10 14.89 19.36
N ILE A 157 -5.41 13.92 20.23
CA ILE A 157 -5.73 14.16 21.65
C ILE A 157 -4.54 14.80 22.38
N VAL A 158 -3.32 14.32 22.15
CA VAL A 158 -2.13 14.83 22.83
C VAL A 158 -1.81 16.23 22.31
N ALA A 159 -1.90 16.45 21.01
CA ALA A 159 -1.70 17.76 20.40
C ALA A 159 -2.74 18.79 20.88
N ASP A 160 -4.02 18.43 20.94
CA ASP A 160 -5.11 19.28 21.45
C ASP A 160 -4.88 19.65 22.92
N LEU A 161 -4.58 18.65 23.77
CA LEU A 161 -4.29 18.87 25.19
C LEU A 161 -2.99 19.65 25.44
N ALA A 162 -2.03 19.59 24.51
CA ALA A 162 -0.81 20.38 24.54
C ALA A 162 -1.00 21.82 24.03
N GLY A 163 -2.20 22.16 23.52
CA GLY A 163 -2.52 23.49 23.01
C GLY A 163 -2.03 23.77 21.59
N CYS A 164 -1.79 22.72 20.78
CA CYS A 164 -1.46 22.88 19.37
C CYS A 164 -2.65 23.42 18.57
N GLU A 165 -2.37 24.26 17.58
CA GLU A 165 -3.38 24.68 16.61
C GLU A 165 -3.78 23.51 15.71
N TRP A 166 -5.06 23.41 15.39
CA TRP A 166 -5.61 22.40 14.51
C TRP A 166 -6.80 22.92 13.71
N ARG A 167 -7.10 22.21 12.63
CA ARG A 167 -8.27 22.40 11.76
C ARG A 167 -9.20 21.21 11.79
N MET A 168 -10.47 21.43 11.49
CA MET A 168 -11.48 20.39 11.33
C MET A 168 -12.54 20.85 10.32
N GLY A 169 -13.09 19.90 9.57
CA GLY A 169 -14.06 20.16 8.51
C GLY A 169 -13.41 20.37 7.15
N THR A 170 -14.02 21.19 6.30
CA THR A 170 -13.60 21.44 4.91
C THR A 170 -13.17 22.89 4.71
N GLU A 171 -12.01 23.08 4.08
CA GLU A 171 -11.53 24.40 3.67
C GLU A 171 -12.31 24.96 2.46
N SER A 172 -12.40 26.29 2.35
CA SER A 172 -13.06 26.92 1.20
C SER A 172 -12.14 26.98 -0.02
N ARG A 173 -12.73 27.03 -1.21
CA ARG A 173 -12.00 27.19 -2.47
C ARG A 173 -11.27 28.52 -2.55
N GLU A 174 -11.74 29.57 -1.88
CA GLU A 174 -11.05 30.86 -1.84
C GLU A 174 -9.67 30.76 -1.16
N GLU A 175 -9.53 29.86 -0.19
CA GLU A 175 -8.32 29.78 0.63
C GLU A 175 -7.13 29.16 -0.10
N PHE A 176 -7.35 28.03 -0.79
CA PHE A 176 -6.27 27.28 -1.46
C PHE A 176 -6.49 27.05 -2.95
N ASN A 177 -7.65 27.44 -3.48
CA ASN A 177 -8.07 27.15 -4.86
C ASN A 177 -7.94 25.66 -5.20
N GLU A 178 -8.22 24.79 -4.23
CA GLU A 178 -8.15 23.35 -4.43
C GLU A 178 -9.32 22.88 -5.30
N PRO A 179 -9.05 21.99 -6.26
CA PRO A 179 -10.09 21.50 -7.14
C PRO A 179 -11.27 20.89 -6.37
N HIS A 180 -11.04 20.10 -5.31
CA HIS A 180 -12.13 19.46 -4.56
C HIS A 180 -12.74 20.34 -3.44
N ALA A 181 -12.19 21.53 -3.17
CA ALA A 181 -12.72 22.38 -2.11
C ALA A 181 -14.11 22.94 -2.45
N PRO A 182 -15.05 22.99 -1.48
CA PRO A 182 -16.35 23.67 -1.62
C PRO A 182 -16.19 25.19 -1.73
N LEU A 183 -17.23 25.89 -2.18
CA LEU A 183 -17.20 27.37 -2.28
C LEU A 183 -17.06 28.05 -0.92
N GLN A 184 -17.66 27.47 0.12
CA GLN A 184 -17.60 27.96 1.50
C GLN A 184 -17.03 26.87 2.38
N ALA A 185 -16.25 27.26 3.38
CA ALA A 185 -15.76 26.32 4.39
C ALA A 185 -16.93 25.76 5.21
N SER A 186 -16.81 24.50 5.64
CA SER A 186 -17.77 23.86 6.54
C SER A 186 -17.04 23.20 7.71
N GLN A 187 -17.75 22.99 8.82
CA GLN A 187 -17.26 22.14 9.92
C GLN A 187 -17.59 20.65 9.69
N ASP A 188 -18.31 20.33 8.61
CA ASP A 188 -18.66 18.96 8.27
C ASP A 188 -17.43 18.13 7.92
N THR A 189 -17.38 16.91 8.44
CA THR A 189 -16.32 15.94 8.17
C THR A 189 -16.86 14.73 7.41
N MET A 190 -15.93 13.92 6.88
CA MET A 190 -16.23 12.54 6.50
C MET A 190 -16.77 11.74 7.70
N GLY A 191 -17.65 10.78 7.43
CA GLY A 191 -18.35 10.01 8.46
C GLY A 191 -17.50 8.94 9.15
N ASN A 192 -18.08 8.35 10.20
CA ASN A 192 -17.58 7.12 10.81
C ASN A 192 -18.30 5.93 10.18
N SER A 193 -17.60 4.82 9.96
CA SER A 193 -18.19 3.60 9.39
C SER A 193 -18.39 2.50 10.43
N ILE A 194 -19.43 1.69 10.24
CA ILE A 194 -19.57 0.40 10.90
C ILE A 194 -19.65 -0.69 9.83
N HIS A 195 -19.14 -1.87 10.14
CA HIS A 195 -19.16 -2.99 9.21
C HIS A 195 -19.87 -4.17 9.87
N PHE A 196 -20.34 -5.09 9.04
CA PHE A 196 -20.83 -6.39 9.49
C PHE A 196 -20.25 -7.49 8.59
N LYS A 197 -20.23 -8.70 9.13
CA LYS A 197 -19.89 -9.93 8.42
C LYS A 197 -21.06 -10.90 8.56
N ALA A 198 -21.49 -11.48 7.45
CA ALA A 198 -22.45 -12.57 7.43
C ALA A 198 -21.80 -13.88 6.97
N LYS A 199 -22.30 -14.99 7.47
CA LYS A 199 -21.77 -16.34 7.23
C LYS A 199 -22.86 -17.28 6.75
N ASP A 200 -22.55 -18.09 5.72
CA ASP A 200 -23.43 -19.15 5.27
C ASP A 200 -23.50 -20.27 6.32
N MET A 201 -24.71 -20.58 6.78
CA MET A 201 -24.95 -21.60 7.79
C MET A 201 -25.30 -22.96 7.19
N GLY A 202 -25.33 -23.09 5.85
CA GLY A 202 -25.67 -24.31 5.12
C GLY A 202 -27.14 -24.71 5.23
N ARG A 203 -27.98 -23.85 5.83
CA ARG A 203 -29.42 -24.04 6.04
C ARG A 203 -30.10 -22.68 6.15
N GLN A 204 -31.40 -22.62 5.89
CA GLN A 204 -32.14 -21.37 6.01
C GLN A 204 -32.07 -20.80 7.43
N VAL A 205 -31.81 -19.50 7.51
CA VAL A 205 -31.75 -18.76 8.77
C VAL A 205 -32.73 -17.59 8.71
N PRO A 206 -33.83 -17.59 9.46
CA PRO A 206 -34.71 -16.43 9.50
C PRO A 206 -34.06 -15.25 10.23
N PHE A 207 -34.38 -14.03 9.84
CA PHE A 207 -33.99 -12.82 10.54
C PHE A 207 -35.21 -11.94 10.77
N LYS A 208 -35.36 -11.43 12.01
CA LYS A 208 -36.34 -10.40 12.34
C LYS A 208 -35.58 -9.19 12.89
N ALA A 209 -35.58 -8.09 12.14
CA ALA A 209 -34.99 -6.86 12.62
C ALA A 209 -35.71 -6.36 13.89
N PRO A 210 -34.97 -5.85 14.90
CA PRO A 210 -35.57 -5.15 16.03
C PRO A 210 -36.42 -3.96 15.59
N ASP A 211 -37.35 -3.53 16.44
CA ASP A 211 -38.27 -2.43 16.13
C ASP A 211 -37.55 -1.08 15.98
N TRP A 212 -36.42 -0.91 16.67
CA TRP A 212 -35.58 0.29 16.60
C TRP A 212 -34.64 0.32 15.38
N ALA A 213 -34.54 -0.75 14.60
CA ALA A 213 -33.77 -0.74 13.36
C ALA A 213 -34.49 0.07 12.27
N VAL A 214 -33.72 0.79 11.45
CA VAL A 214 -34.25 1.54 10.31
C VAL A 214 -34.98 0.59 9.35
N LYS A 215 -36.13 1.01 8.83
CA LYS A 215 -36.92 0.23 7.87
C LYS A 215 -36.74 0.84 6.48
N TYR A 216 -36.14 0.08 5.59
CA TYR A 216 -36.05 0.44 4.17
C TYR A 216 -37.20 -0.21 3.40
N GLU A 217 -37.93 0.63 2.66
CA GLU A 217 -39.06 0.20 1.83
C GLU A 217 -38.90 0.59 0.36
N ASP A 218 -37.99 1.52 0.06
CA ASP A 218 -37.70 2.00 -1.29
C ASP A 218 -36.36 1.46 -1.80
N ALA A 219 -36.40 0.61 -2.81
CA ALA A 219 -35.22 0.05 -3.48
C ALA A 219 -34.30 1.14 -4.10
N SER A 220 -34.83 2.35 -4.37
CA SER A 220 -34.05 3.45 -4.93
C SER A 220 -32.88 3.86 -4.02
N PHE A 221 -33.04 3.71 -2.70
CA PHE A 221 -32.00 4.00 -1.70
C PHE A 221 -30.71 3.21 -1.98
N PHE A 222 -30.86 1.96 -2.44
CA PHE A 222 -29.75 1.08 -2.74
C PHE A 222 -29.27 1.24 -4.19
N TYR A 223 -30.20 1.13 -5.15
CA TYR A 223 -29.85 0.95 -6.57
C TYR A 223 -29.80 2.24 -7.40
N LYS A 224 -30.36 3.35 -6.90
CA LYS A 224 -30.36 4.65 -7.60
C LYS A 224 -29.55 5.73 -6.88
N GLN A 225 -29.27 5.53 -5.59
CA GLN A 225 -28.54 6.49 -4.75
C GLN A 225 -27.12 6.02 -4.40
N GLY A 226 -26.62 4.96 -5.08
CA GLY A 226 -25.23 4.53 -5.02
C GLY A 226 -24.81 3.77 -3.76
N ARG A 227 -25.74 3.09 -3.08
CA ARG A 227 -25.52 2.29 -1.86
C ARG A 227 -25.79 0.81 -2.09
N THR A 228 -25.28 0.28 -3.19
CA THR A 228 -25.63 -1.06 -3.64
C THR A 228 -25.06 -2.15 -2.71
N PRO A 229 -25.89 -3.07 -2.19
CA PRO A 229 -25.45 -4.28 -1.48
C PRO A 229 -24.82 -5.28 -2.46
N ASN A 230 -23.57 -5.05 -2.85
CA ASN A 230 -22.92 -5.83 -3.91
C ASN A 230 -22.53 -7.27 -3.48
N ASP A 231 -22.55 -7.59 -2.18
CA ASP A 231 -22.26 -8.92 -1.65
C ASP A 231 -23.06 -9.14 -0.36
N VAL A 232 -23.84 -10.22 -0.26
CA VAL A 232 -24.65 -10.54 0.93
C VAL A 232 -23.83 -10.79 2.19
N ARG A 233 -22.51 -10.99 2.07
CA ARG A 233 -21.62 -11.27 3.19
C ARG A 233 -21.17 -10.03 3.96
N GLY A 234 -21.42 -8.82 3.44
CA GLY A 234 -21.12 -7.55 4.09
C GLY A 234 -19.90 -6.82 3.51
N GLY A 235 -19.28 -5.97 4.34
CA GLY A 235 -18.09 -5.18 3.98
C GLY A 235 -18.35 -3.86 3.25
N TYR A 236 -19.54 -3.29 3.43
CA TYR A 236 -19.90 -2.03 2.80
C TYR A 236 -19.18 -0.86 3.45
N TRP A 237 -18.40 -0.13 2.65
CA TRP A 237 -17.69 1.08 3.08
C TRP A 237 -18.63 2.27 3.30
N TRP A 238 -19.80 2.28 2.62
CA TRP A 238 -20.79 3.36 2.64
C TRP A 238 -21.76 3.29 3.83
N LEU A 239 -21.63 2.27 4.69
CA LEU A 239 -22.32 2.22 5.99
C LEU A 239 -21.66 3.22 6.95
N GLU A 240 -21.87 4.49 6.67
CA GLU A 240 -21.22 5.59 7.38
C GLU A 240 -22.15 6.77 7.65
N ILE A 241 -21.89 7.45 8.75
CA ILE A 241 -22.66 8.61 9.24
C ILE A 241 -21.69 9.56 9.93
N GLY A 242 -21.88 10.86 9.71
CA GLY A 242 -21.14 11.94 10.38
C GLY A 242 -22.12 13.02 10.78
N VAL A 243 -22.48 13.88 9.84
CA VAL A 243 -23.47 14.96 10.01
C VAL A 243 -24.87 14.38 10.31
N PRO A 244 -25.65 14.95 11.25
CA PRO A 244 -25.41 16.21 11.98
C PRO A 244 -24.57 16.11 13.26
N TRP A 245 -23.98 14.95 13.55
CA TRP A 245 -23.20 14.72 14.78
C TRP A 245 -21.75 15.16 14.66
N HIS A 246 -21.16 15.52 15.80
CA HIS A 246 -19.73 15.79 15.88
C HIS A 246 -18.96 14.48 16.07
N THR A 247 -18.09 14.12 15.13
CA THR A 247 -17.43 12.80 15.07
C THR A 247 -16.57 12.45 16.30
N ILE A 248 -16.16 13.44 17.09
CA ILE A 248 -15.44 13.24 18.36
C ILE A 248 -16.36 13.14 19.58
N TYR A 249 -17.37 14.00 19.70
CA TYR A 249 -18.11 14.17 20.96
C TYR A 249 -19.36 13.29 21.00
N ASP A 250 -19.95 12.99 19.84
CA ASP A 250 -21.20 12.24 19.70
C ASP A 250 -20.94 10.83 19.16
N SER A 251 -19.77 10.25 19.46
CA SER A 251 -19.34 8.98 18.87
C SER A 251 -20.28 7.80 19.19
N GLU A 252 -20.86 7.80 20.39
CA GLU A 252 -21.83 6.76 20.79
C GLU A 252 -23.19 6.91 20.11
N ASP A 253 -23.63 8.15 19.85
CA ASP A 253 -24.85 8.40 19.07
C ASP A 253 -24.66 7.95 17.62
N ILE A 254 -23.51 8.28 17.01
CA ILE A 254 -23.13 7.80 15.68
C ILE A 254 -23.07 6.27 15.65
N ARG A 255 -22.44 5.63 16.65
CA ARG A 255 -22.38 4.16 16.75
C ARG A 255 -23.78 3.55 16.81
N HIS A 256 -24.67 4.10 17.64
CA HIS A 256 -26.03 3.61 17.77
C HIS A 256 -26.79 3.74 16.45
N GLU A 257 -26.75 4.91 15.82
CA GLU A 257 -27.44 5.18 14.56
C GLU A 257 -26.94 4.25 13.43
N LEU A 258 -25.62 4.10 13.31
CA LEU A 258 -25.01 3.14 12.38
C LEU A 258 -25.48 1.70 12.61
N THR A 259 -25.69 1.32 13.88
CA THR A 259 -26.22 -0.01 14.21
C THR A 259 -27.67 -0.15 13.74
N CYS A 260 -28.50 0.87 13.96
CA CYS A 260 -29.89 0.92 13.50
C CYS A 260 -29.98 0.75 11.98
N HIS A 261 -29.15 1.49 11.23
CA HIS A 261 -29.08 1.40 9.78
C HIS A 261 -28.52 0.04 9.31
N THR A 262 -27.47 -0.48 9.93
CA THR A 262 -26.85 -1.76 9.56
C THR A 262 -27.83 -2.92 9.66
N LEU A 263 -28.59 -2.99 10.76
CA LEU A 263 -29.64 -4.01 10.92
C LEU A 263 -30.80 -3.80 9.93
N GLY A 264 -31.11 -2.56 9.57
CA GLY A 264 -32.08 -2.23 8.53
C GLY A 264 -31.63 -2.68 7.14
N VAL A 265 -30.35 -2.47 6.80
CA VAL A 265 -29.77 -2.93 5.53
C VAL A 265 -29.76 -4.45 5.47
N TRP A 266 -29.42 -5.13 6.58
CA TRP A 266 -29.52 -6.58 6.64
C TRP A 266 -30.96 -7.09 6.51
N ASP A 267 -31.94 -6.41 7.12
CA ASP A 267 -33.37 -6.72 6.93
C ASP A 267 -33.78 -6.60 5.46
N TRP A 268 -33.35 -5.54 4.79
CA TRP A 268 -33.59 -5.34 3.36
C TRP A 268 -33.04 -6.53 2.56
N ILE A 269 -31.74 -6.81 2.71
CA ILE A 269 -31.03 -7.87 1.99
C ILE A 269 -31.70 -9.23 2.20
N LYS A 270 -32.08 -9.53 3.44
CA LYS A 270 -32.52 -10.85 3.87
C LYS A 270 -34.00 -11.11 3.60
N ASN A 271 -34.84 -10.09 3.72
CA ASN A 271 -36.29 -10.25 3.81
C ASN A 271 -37.08 -9.52 2.73
N ARG A 272 -36.51 -8.56 2.00
CA ARG A 272 -37.27 -7.64 1.13
C ARG A 272 -36.76 -7.58 -0.30
N ASP A 273 -35.45 -7.61 -0.46
CA ASP A 273 -34.80 -7.40 -1.74
C ASP A 273 -34.92 -8.66 -2.64
N PRO A 274 -35.66 -8.60 -3.75
CA PRO A 274 -35.83 -9.75 -4.64
C PRO A 274 -34.50 -10.26 -5.21
N GLU A 275 -33.50 -9.37 -5.32
CA GLU A 275 -32.19 -9.67 -5.90
C GLU A 275 -31.28 -10.43 -4.92
N THR A 276 -31.46 -10.25 -3.61
CA THR A 276 -30.56 -10.82 -2.60
C THR A 276 -31.22 -11.79 -1.64
N MET A 277 -32.55 -11.78 -1.45
CA MET A 277 -33.19 -12.54 -0.39
C MET A 277 -33.00 -14.06 -0.51
N GLU A 278 -33.02 -14.59 -1.74
CA GLU A 278 -32.76 -16.02 -1.99
C GLU A 278 -31.28 -16.35 -1.73
N LEU A 279 -30.36 -15.51 -2.22
CA LEU A 279 -28.92 -15.65 -2.00
C LEU A 279 -28.56 -15.59 -0.50
N ALA A 280 -29.20 -14.68 0.21
CA ALA A 280 -29.01 -14.45 1.63
C ALA A 280 -29.74 -15.48 2.50
N ALA A 281 -30.61 -16.34 1.96
CA ALA A 281 -31.52 -17.20 2.74
C ALA A 281 -30.80 -18.07 3.81
N ASN A 282 -29.60 -18.55 3.52
CA ASN A 282 -28.80 -19.35 4.46
C ASN A 282 -27.80 -18.55 5.31
N TYR A 283 -27.65 -17.25 5.03
CA TYR A 283 -26.69 -16.40 5.72
C TYR A 283 -27.23 -15.87 7.05
N ALA A 284 -26.37 -15.79 8.05
CA ALA A 284 -26.62 -15.14 9.33
C ALA A 284 -25.58 -14.05 9.59
N ILE A 285 -25.94 -12.96 10.28
CA ILE A 285 -24.93 -12.02 10.82
C ILE A 285 -24.07 -12.79 11.82
N ASP A 286 -22.77 -12.86 11.55
CA ASP A 286 -21.75 -13.46 12.40
C ASP A 286 -21.07 -12.41 13.28
N TRP A 287 -20.92 -11.18 12.76
CA TRP A 287 -20.32 -10.06 13.48
C TRP A 287 -20.89 -8.73 13.01
N ILE A 288 -21.01 -7.78 13.94
CA ILE A 288 -21.31 -6.37 13.68
C ILE A 288 -20.35 -5.53 14.53
N GLY A 289 -19.70 -4.56 13.90
CA GLY A 289 -18.77 -3.66 14.57
C GLY A 289 -19.40 -2.99 15.77
N GLN A 290 -18.62 -2.80 16.83
CA GLN A 290 -19.05 -2.09 18.04
C GLN A 290 -18.26 -0.80 18.26
N VAL A 291 -17.23 -0.57 17.45
CA VAL A 291 -16.43 0.66 17.46
C VAL A 291 -16.49 1.24 16.05
N PRO A 292 -17.03 2.45 15.85
CA PRO A 292 -17.06 3.06 14.53
C PRO A 292 -15.65 3.44 14.05
N GLY A 293 -15.35 3.11 12.80
CA GLY A 293 -14.10 3.51 12.16
C GLY A 293 -14.16 4.97 11.74
N LYS A 294 -13.41 5.84 12.41
CA LYS A 294 -13.39 7.28 12.11
C LYS A 294 -12.44 7.60 10.95
N ARG A 295 -12.95 8.34 9.96
CA ARG A 295 -12.18 8.78 8.77
C ARG A 295 -11.48 10.11 8.98
N GLU A 296 -12.13 11.04 9.65
CA GLU A 296 -11.69 12.43 9.80
C GLU A 296 -12.03 13.00 11.17
N SER A 297 -11.15 13.88 11.64
CA SER A 297 -11.18 14.55 12.93
C SER A 297 -10.26 15.77 12.86
N ARG A 298 -9.63 16.17 13.97
CA ARG A 298 -8.64 17.24 14.00
C ARG A 298 -7.44 16.93 13.10
N ARG A 299 -7.04 17.91 12.30
CA ARG A 299 -5.77 17.97 11.55
C ARG A 299 -4.87 18.99 12.22
N ILE A 300 -3.81 18.53 12.86
CA ILE A 300 -2.90 19.36 13.63
C ILE A 300 -2.00 20.15 12.67
N ILE A 301 -1.80 21.44 12.92
CA ILE A 301 -0.94 22.25 12.04
C ILE A 301 0.54 21.96 12.35
N GLY A 302 1.25 21.54 11.32
CA GLY A 302 2.68 21.22 11.37
C GLY A 302 3.56 22.29 10.74
N ASP A 303 4.86 22.04 10.69
CA ASP A 303 5.84 22.93 10.06
C ASP A 303 5.63 23.06 8.53
N TYR A 304 4.94 22.10 7.91
CA TYR A 304 4.40 22.20 6.54
C TYR A 304 2.90 21.86 6.53
N PHE A 305 2.12 22.55 5.69
CA PHE A 305 0.68 22.29 5.49
C PHE A 305 0.45 21.85 4.05
N MET A 306 0.27 20.55 3.85
CA MET A 306 0.18 19.95 2.50
C MET A 306 -1.22 20.08 1.91
N THR A 307 -1.27 20.38 0.62
CA THR A 307 -2.51 20.61 -0.13
C THR A 307 -2.71 19.56 -1.23
N GLU A 308 -3.92 19.49 -1.77
CA GLU A 308 -4.26 18.71 -2.96
C GLU A 308 -3.33 19.03 -4.14
N HIS A 309 -2.91 20.29 -4.29
CA HIS A 309 -2.00 20.70 -5.36
C HIS A 309 -0.64 20.01 -5.25
N ASP A 310 -0.13 19.77 -4.04
CA ASP A 310 1.14 19.07 -3.86
C ASP A 310 1.04 17.62 -4.39
N ILE A 311 -0.11 16.98 -4.19
CA ILE A 311 -0.41 15.61 -4.65
C ILE A 311 -0.56 15.58 -6.17
N LEU A 312 -1.42 16.44 -6.72
CA LEU A 312 -1.70 16.46 -8.17
C LEU A 312 -0.46 16.81 -9.00
N ASN A 313 0.39 17.70 -8.49
CA ASN A 313 1.64 18.09 -9.15
C ASN A 313 2.80 17.12 -8.85
N ARG A 314 2.58 16.07 -8.06
CA ARG A 314 3.60 15.10 -7.62
C ARG A 314 4.85 15.81 -7.10
N LYS A 315 4.66 16.78 -6.21
CA LYS A 315 5.76 17.60 -5.68
C LYS A 315 6.82 16.71 -5.05
N VAL A 316 8.08 16.95 -5.41
CA VAL A 316 9.24 16.30 -4.81
C VAL A 316 9.67 17.11 -3.61
N PHE A 317 9.76 16.46 -2.45
CA PHE A 317 10.14 17.08 -1.18
C PHE A 317 11.57 16.71 -0.80
N GLU A 318 12.37 17.68 -0.32
CA GLU A 318 13.72 17.40 0.18
C GLU A 318 13.69 16.47 1.41
N ASP A 319 12.65 16.63 2.23
CA ASP A 319 12.34 15.88 3.44
C ASP A 319 11.27 14.78 3.21
N GLU A 320 11.20 14.19 2.02
CA GLU A 320 10.31 13.05 1.73
C GLU A 320 10.64 11.84 2.62
N ILE A 321 9.67 11.38 3.41
CA ILE A 321 9.83 10.28 4.39
C ILE A 321 8.85 9.12 4.19
N ALA A 322 7.82 9.31 3.37
CA ALA A 322 6.85 8.28 3.02
C ALA A 322 6.25 8.59 1.64
N PHE A 323 5.34 7.74 1.18
CA PHE A 323 4.56 7.99 -0.02
C PHE A 323 3.11 7.52 0.15
N GLY A 324 2.22 8.10 -0.65
CA GLY A 324 0.85 7.63 -0.84
C GLY A 324 0.57 7.37 -2.31
N GLY A 325 -0.60 6.81 -2.60
CA GLY A 325 -1.04 6.50 -3.96
C GLY A 325 -2.48 5.99 -4.03
N TRP A 326 -3.28 6.29 -3.01
CA TRP A 326 -4.73 6.15 -3.10
C TRP A 326 -5.28 7.34 -3.87
N PHE A 327 -6.38 7.20 -4.61
CA PHE A 327 -7.03 8.36 -5.23
C PHE A 327 -7.58 9.31 -4.14
N ILE A 328 -7.97 10.53 -4.50
CA ILE A 328 -8.56 11.47 -3.56
C ILE A 328 -9.99 10.99 -3.21
N ASP A 329 -10.11 10.31 -2.07
CA ASP A 329 -11.33 9.66 -1.60
C ASP A 329 -12.01 10.50 -0.52
N LEU A 330 -12.81 11.47 -0.98
CA LEU A 330 -13.61 12.33 -0.11
C LEU A 330 -15.01 11.77 0.04
N HIS A 331 -15.45 11.64 1.29
CA HIS A 331 -16.77 11.15 1.63
C HIS A 331 -17.78 12.28 1.85
N THR A 332 -19.02 12.04 1.47
CA THR A 332 -20.15 12.94 1.42
C THR A 332 -20.63 13.12 2.84
N PRO A 333 -20.60 14.36 3.35
CA PRO A 333 -21.12 14.64 4.67
C PRO A 333 -22.54 14.08 4.86
N GLY A 334 -22.73 13.37 5.97
CA GLY A 334 -24.00 12.72 6.33
C GLY A 334 -24.16 11.27 5.86
N GLY A 335 -23.39 10.81 4.87
CA GLY A 335 -23.33 9.40 4.45
C GLY A 335 -24.70 8.77 4.15
N LEU A 336 -25.15 7.86 5.01
CA LEU A 336 -26.47 7.22 4.90
C LEU A 336 -27.66 8.20 4.98
N LEU A 337 -27.48 9.36 5.61
CA LEU A 337 -28.51 10.41 5.73
C LEU A 337 -28.48 11.41 4.56
N ALA A 338 -27.46 11.37 3.72
CA ALA A 338 -27.38 12.22 2.53
C ALA A 338 -28.32 11.73 1.42
N PRO A 339 -28.73 12.59 0.46
CA PRO A 339 -29.58 12.17 -0.66
C PRO A 339 -28.97 11.07 -1.53
N THR A 340 -27.65 11.07 -1.70
CA THR A 340 -26.89 10.05 -2.45
C THR A 340 -25.61 9.72 -1.70
N SER A 341 -24.99 8.58 -2.02
CA SER A 341 -23.60 8.31 -1.65
C SER A 341 -22.63 9.18 -2.45
N GLU A 342 -21.33 8.90 -2.32
CA GLU A 342 -20.26 9.65 -2.96
C GLU A 342 -20.46 9.91 -4.45
N PRO A 343 -20.06 11.09 -4.96
CA PRO A 343 -20.17 11.40 -6.39
C PRO A 343 -19.64 10.29 -7.29
N ASN A 344 -18.49 9.70 -6.93
CA ASN A 344 -17.92 8.56 -7.65
C ASN A 344 -18.83 7.32 -7.60
N SER A 345 -19.35 6.93 -6.44
CA SER A 345 -20.22 5.75 -6.31
C SER A 345 -21.60 5.99 -6.95
N ALA A 346 -22.19 7.16 -6.72
CA ALA A 346 -23.45 7.60 -7.29
C ALA A 346 -23.41 7.67 -8.82
N ALA A 347 -22.28 8.04 -9.42
CA ALA A 347 -22.06 8.05 -10.86
C ALA A 347 -21.52 6.71 -11.41
N GLY A 348 -21.45 5.64 -10.62
CA GLY A 348 -20.95 4.33 -11.07
C GLY A 348 -19.48 4.33 -11.49
N TYR A 349 -18.66 5.21 -10.90
CA TYR A 349 -17.26 5.46 -11.23
C TYR A 349 -17.05 5.91 -12.68
N GLN A 350 -18.00 6.65 -13.24
CA GLN A 350 -17.91 7.29 -14.55
C GLN A 350 -17.91 8.82 -14.42
N GLY A 351 -17.29 9.51 -15.37
CA GLY A 351 -17.31 10.97 -15.47
C GLY A 351 -16.12 11.70 -14.83
N ASP A 352 -16.18 13.04 -14.90
CA ASP A 352 -15.05 13.94 -14.63
C ASP A 352 -14.52 13.89 -13.20
N TYR A 353 -15.39 13.63 -12.21
CA TYR A 353 -14.98 13.55 -10.81
C TYR A 353 -13.99 12.40 -10.58
N ASN A 354 -14.22 11.23 -11.20
CA ASN A 354 -13.32 10.08 -11.08
C ASN A 354 -11.93 10.40 -11.65
N VAL A 355 -11.88 11.03 -12.83
CA VAL A 355 -10.61 11.42 -13.46
C VAL A 355 -9.86 12.44 -12.60
N LYS A 356 -10.59 13.43 -12.06
CA LYS A 356 -10.03 14.47 -11.21
C LYS A 356 -9.48 13.95 -9.89
N SER A 357 -10.10 12.92 -9.32
CA SER A 357 -9.64 12.32 -8.06
C SER A 357 -8.44 11.39 -8.24
N TYR A 358 -8.15 10.92 -9.46
CA TYR A 358 -7.02 10.01 -9.70
C TYR A 358 -5.69 10.74 -9.57
N CYS A 359 -4.82 10.22 -8.70
CA CYS A 359 -3.44 10.66 -8.56
C CYS A 359 -2.50 9.45 -8.61
N GLY A 360 -1.32 9.61 -9.19
CA GLY A 360 -0.27 8.59 -9.10
C GLY A 360 0.41 8.62 -7.72
N PRO A 361 1.37 7.72 -7.46
CA PRO A 361 2.14 7.76 -6.23
C PRO A 361 2.82 9.12 -6.02
N TYR A 362 2.78 9.63 -4.79
CA TYR A 362 3.28 10.96 -4.41
C TYR A 362 4.06 10.90 -3.09
N GLY A 363 5.04 11.79 -2.93
CA GLY A 363 5.86 11.91 -1.72
C GLY A 363 5.13 12.58 -0.56
N VAL A 364 5.46 12.17 0.66
CA VAL A 364 4.97 12.76 1.91
C VAL A 364 6.16 13.36 2.68
N PRO A 365 6.18 14.67 2.95
CA PRO A 365 7.29 15.33 3.64
C PRO A 365 7.22 15.13 5.16
N LEU A 366 8.37 15.20 5.84
CA LEU A 366 8.46 15.16 7.30
C LEU A 366 7.75 16.35 7.96
N GLY A 367 7.76 17.52 7.32
CA GLY A 367 7.16 18.74 7.87
C GLY A 367 5.68 18.65 8.24
N ILE A 368 4.89 17.77 7.59
CA ILE A 368 3.47 17.59 7.98
C ILE A 368 3.29 16.80 9.28
N CYS A 369 4.37 16.17 9.76
CA CYS A 369 4.40 15.30 10.93
C CYS A 369 5.06 15.98 12.15
N ILE A 370 5.57 17.21 12.03
CA ILE A 370 6.19 17.94 13.14
C ILE A 370 5.21 19.01 13.60
N ALA A 371 4.77 18.97 14.86
CA ALA A 371 3.83 19.96 15.39
C ALA A 371 4.49 21.35 15.47
N LYS A 372 3.84 22.38 14.91
CA LYS A 372 4.44 23.72 14.85
C LYS A 372 4.56 24.40 16.22
N ASP A 373 3.70 24.01 17.16
CA ASP A 373 3.49 24.72 18.42
C ASP A 373 4.29 24.12 19.59
N VAL A 374 4.74 22.88 19.49
CA VAL A 374 5.35 22.12 20.60
C VAL A 374 6.67 21.49 20.14
N ASN A 375 7.73 21.67 20.93
CA ASN A 375 9.10 21.44 20.45
C ASN A 375 9.53 19.97 20.37
N ASN A 376 8.87 19.08 21.11
CA ASN A 376 9.15 17.65 21.16
C ASN A 376 7.94 16.78 20.82
N LEU A 377 7.01 17.31 20.00
CA LEU A 377 5.82 16.61 19.55
C LEU A 377 5.84 16.41 18.05
N MET A 378 5.70 15.15 17.64
CA MET A 378 5.42 14.75 16.27
C MET A 378 3.99 14.18 16.19
N MET A 379 3.49 13.97 14.97
CA MET A 379 2.21 13.34 14.70
C MET A 379 2.31 12.43 13.47
N ALA A 380 1.58 11.32 13.50
CA ALA A 380 1.43 10.45 12.33
C ALA A 380 0.06 9.77 12.36
N GLY A 381 -0.58 9.66 11.20
CA GLY A 381 -1.94 9.15 11.07
C GLY A 381 -2.83 10.11 10.31
N ARG A 382 -4.12 10.09 10.60
CA ARG A 382 -5.11 11.00 9.99
C ARG A 382 -5.10 12.42 10.56
N ASN A 383 -4.34 12.65 11.63
CA ASN A 383 -4.23 13.93 12.34
C ASN A 383 -3.09 14.82 11.82
N VAL A 384 -2.40 14.41 10.76
CA VAL A 384 -1.28 15.17 10.16
C VAL A 384 -1.73 16.46 9.47
N SER A 385 -0.77 17.34 9.20
CA SER A 385 -0.96 18.71 8.72
C SER A 385 -1.28 18.78 7.22
N VAL A 386 -2.56 18.64 6.88
CA VAL A 386 -3.05 18.64 5.49
C VAL A 386 -4.40 19.35 5.36
N THR A 387 -4.79 19.76 4.16
CA THR A 387 -6.18 20.17 3.85
C THR A 387 -7.12 18.96 3.88
N HIS A 388 -8.43 19.19 3.98
CA HIS A 388 -9.44 18.14 3.84
C HIS A 388 -9.31 17.37 2.52
N ALA A 389 -9.06 18.08 1.42
CA ALA A 389 -8.89 17.47 0.10
C ALA A 389 -7.68 16.51 0.08
N ALA A 390 -6.52 16.97 0.57
CA ALA A 390 -5.33 16.13 0.67
C ALA A 390 -5.51 14.95 1.65
N LEU A 391 -6.25 15.15 2.75
CA LEU A 391 -6.56 14.09 3.71
C LEU A 391 -7.21 12.88 3.04
N GLY A 392 -8.03 13.08 2.00
CA GLY A 392 -8.73 12.03 1.26
C GLY A 392 -7.84 10.90 0.75
N THR A 393 -6.56 11.17 0.50
CA THR A 393 -5.57 10.14 0.12
C THR A 393 -4.54 9.86 1.23
N VAL A 394 -4.12 10.88 1.99
CA VAL A 394 -3.07 10.74 3.02
C VAL A 394 -3.51 9.87 4.20
N ARG A 395 -4.81 9.86 4.55
CA ARG A 395 -5.35 9.12 5.70
C ARG A 395 -5.37 7.60 5.55
N VAL A 396 -5.05 7.09 4.36
CA VAL A 396 -5.15 5.66 4.05
C VAL A 396 -4.11 4.87 4.83
N MET A 397 -4.53 3.72 5.37
CA MET A 397 -3.79 3.03 6.42
C MET A 397 -2.36 2.65 6.03
N GLY A 398 -2.14 2.22 4.77
CA GLY A 398 -0.81 1.98 4.22
C GLY A 398 0.10 3.20 4.36
N THR A 399 -0.34 4.35 3.85
CA THR A 399 0.36 5.64 3.96
C THR A 399 0.58 6.04 5.42
N THR A 400 -0.42 5.88 6.29
CA THR A 400 -0.26 6.22 7.72
C THR A 400 0.77 5.35 8.44
N ALA A 401 0.88 4.06 8.08
CA ALA A 401 1.87 3.16 8.64
C ALA A 401 3.29 3.58 8.24
N LEU A 402 3.49 4.01 6.98
CA LEU A 402 4.76 4.56 6.52
C LEU A 402 5.13 5.85 7.25
N MET A 403 4.18 6.79 7.37
CA MET A 403 4.40 7.99 8.19
C MET A 403 4.78 7.63 9.63
N GLY A 404 4.09 6.65 10.21
CA GLY A 404 4.40 6.10 11.53
C GLY A 404 5.83 5.60 11.66
N GLN A 405 6.25 4.68 10.80
CA GLN A 405 7.63 4.16 10.77
C GLN A 405 8.64 5.30 10.61
N ALA A 406 8.38 6.24 9.70
CA ALA A 406 9.25 7.40 9.48
C ALA A 406 9.42 8.28 10.71
N VAL A 407 8.35 8.68 11.38
CA VAL A 407 8.44 9.53 12.58
C VAL A 407 9.06 8.78 13.76
N GLY A 408 8.81 7.47 13.88
CA GLY A 408 9.45 6.63 14.89
C GLY A 408 10.97 6.55 14.70
N THR A 409 11.42 6.31 13.46
CA THR A 409 12.84 6.35 13.11
C THR A 409 13.43 7.74 13.35
N ALA A 410 12.74 8.81 12.95
CA ALA A 410 13.19 10.18 13.17
C ALA A 410 13.34 10.51 14.67
N ALA A 411 12.37 10.11 15.51
CA ALA A 411 12.42 10.31 16.95
C ALA A 411 13.57 9.51 17.59
N GLY A 412 13.78 8.26 17.21
CA GLY A 412 14.91 7.44 17.69
C GLY A 412 16.27 8.05 17.33
N LEU A 413 16.43 8.52 16.09
CA LEU A 413 17.63 9.23 15.64
C LEU A 413 17.82 10.58 16.37
N ALA A 414 16.74 11.34 16.56
CA ALA A 414 16.78 12.62 17.26
C ALA A 414 17.22 12.44 18.73
N VAL A 415 16.68 11.43 19.44
CA VAL A 415 17.08 11.14 20.82
C VAL A 415 18.53 10.68 20.88
N SER A 416 18.93 9.70 20.05
CA SER A 416 20.29 9.14 20.10
C SER A 416 21.37 10.17 19.79
N LYS A 417 21.08 11.14 18.91
CA LYS A 417 22.02 12.21 18.53
C LYS A 417 21.82 13.50 19.31
N ASN A 418 20.82 13.57 20.19
CA ASN A 418 20.43 14.78 20.91
C ASN A 418 20.21 15.98 19.98
N VAL A 419 19.44 15.77 18.91
CA VAL A 419 19.12 16.79 17.89
C VAL A 419 17.65 17.21 18.03
N PRO A 420 17.33 18.52 18.09
CA PRO A 420 15.95 18.98 18.12
C PRO A 420 15.24 18.68 16.79
N ILE A 421 14.10 18.00 16.85
CA ILE A 421 13.38 17.56 15.65
C ILE A 421 12.97 18.73 14.73
N ARG A 422 12.57 19.86 15.32
CA ARG A 422 12.13 21.07 14.59
C ARG A 422 13.23 21.78 13.83
N THR A 423 14.49 21.55 14.20
CA THR A 423 15.66 22.16 13.57
C THR A 423 16.58 21.08 13.00
N ILE A 424 16.01 19.96 12.57
CA ILE A 424 16.75 18.86 11.97
C ILE A 424 17.43 19.36 10.68
N SER A 425 18.75 19.13 10.57
CA SER A 425 19.51 19.59 9.41
C SER A 425 19.33 18.67 8.20
N ASN A 426 19.61 19.17 7.00
CA ASN A 426 19.57 18.38 5.76
C ASN A 426 20.43 17.10 5.81
N HIS A 427 21.53 17.14 6.56
CA HIS A 427 22.36 15.96 6.81
C HIS A 427 21.59 14.86 7.55
N HIS A 428 20.90 15.21 8.64
CA HIS A 428 20.10 14.27 9.42
C HIS A 428 18.85 13.80 8.65
N ILE A 429 18.27 14.64 7.80
CA ILE A 429 17.20 14.23 6.89
C ILE A 429 17.70 13.18 5.89
N ARG A 430 18.90 13.36 5.31
CA ARG A 430 19.51 12.35 4.44
C ARG A 430 19.73 11.03 5.20
N GLU A 431 20.26 11.11 6.42
CA GLU A 431 20.46 9.93 7.29
C GLU A 431 19.14 9.20 7.56
N LEU A 432 18.08 9.93 7.94
CA LEU A 432 16.73 9.38 8.13
C LEU A 432 16.24 8.63 6.89
N LYS A 433 16.35 9.24 5.70
CA LYS A 433 15.92 8.60 4.44
C LYS A 433 16.72 7.33 4.16
N GLN A 434 18.04 7.35 4.35
CA GLN A 434 18.87 6.16 4.14
C GLN A 434 18.56 5.05 5.16
N THR A 435 18.28 5.39 6.42
CA THR A 435 17.82 4.43 7.43
C THR A 435 16.47 3.82 7.05
N LEU A 436 15.52 4.61 6.56
CA LEU A 436 14.22 4.10 6.10
C LEU A 436 14.37 3.13 4.93
N ILE A 437 15.19 3.47 3.93
CA ILE A 437 15.47 2.58 2.80
C ILE A 437 16.19 1.30 3.28
N LYS A 438 17.17 1.42 4.19
CA LYS A 438 17.85 0.28 4.83
C LYS A 438 16.88 -0.62 5.61
N ASP A 439 15.81 -0.05 6.16
CA ASP A 439 14.72 -0.73 6.86
C ASP A 439 13.54 -1.11 5.94
N GLY A 440 13.79 -1.14 4.62
CA GLY A 440 12.88 -1.73 3.64
C GLY A 440 11.75 -0.83 3.17
N CYS A 441 11.70 0.44 3.62
CA CYS A 441 10.79 1.42 3.03
C CYS A 441 11.21 1.77 1.60
N PHE A 442 10.23 2.19 0.81
CA PHE A 442 10.45 2.77 -0.50
C PHE A 442 10.09 4.25 -0.47
N LEU A 443 10.95 5.07 -1.06
CA LEU A 443 10.75 6.50 -1.23
C LEU A 443 10.85 6.79 -2.74
N PRO A 444 9.78 7.27 -3.41
CA PRO A 444 9.74 7.40 -4.87
C PRO A 444 10.91 8.19 -5.47
N ASN A 445 11.41 9.18 -4.74
CA ASN A 445 12.44 10.10 -5.24
C ASN A 445 13.83 9.84 -4.64
N ASN A 446 14.00 8.75 -3.89
CA ASN A 446 15.26 8.44 -3.22
C ASN A 446 15.65 6.96 -3.44
N ARG A 447 16.95 6.69 -3.43
CA ARG A 447 17.52 5.34 -3.58
C ARG A 447 18.60 5.12 -2.52
N ASN A 448 19.07 3.87 -2.40
CA ASN A 448 20.24 3.57 -1.58
C ASN A 448 21.46 4.36 -2.05
N GLU A 449 21.93 5.24 -1.18
CA GLU A 449 23.15 6.01 -1.35
C GLU A 449 24.09 5.85 -0.16
N ASP A 450 23.82 4.89 0.74
CA ASP A 450 24.64 4.57 1.89
C ASP A 450 26.09 4.23 1.48
N GLU A 451 27.04 5.02 1.94
CA GLU A 451 28.47 4.85 1.63
C GLU A 451 29.10 3.70 2.41
N TYR A 452 28.45 3.23 3.47
CA TYR A 452 28.88 2.08 4.27
C TYR A 452 28.38 0.74 3.72
N ASP A 453 27.52 0.76 2.70
CA ASP A 453 27.09 -0.44 2.01
C ASP A 453 28.17 -0.93 1.04
N LEU A 454 28.96 -1.88 1.50
CA LEU A 454 30.08 -2.48 0.79
C LEU A 454 29.63 -3.16 -0.51
N ALA A 455 28.38 -3.65 -0.60
CA ALA A 455 27.87 -4.33 -1.77
C ALA A 455 27.89 -3.44 -3.03
N ARG A 456 27.74 -2.12 -2.85
CA ARG A 456 27.69 -1.15 -3.95
C ARG A 456 29.02 -1.00 -4.70
N SER A 457 30.13 -1.36 -4.07
CA SER A 457 31.46 -1.39 -4.71
C SER A 457 31.79 -2.73 -5.37
N ALA A 458 30.94 -3.75 -5.21
CA ALA A 458 31.18 -5.07 -5.76
C ALA A 458 30.84 -5.13 -7.26
N ARG A 459 31.57 -5.98 -7.99
CA ARG A 459 31.15 -6.47 -9.31
C ARG A 459 30.22 -7.66 -9.10
N LEU A 460 29.08 -7.67 -9.79
CA LEU A 460 28.12 -8.78 -9.68
C LEU A 460 28.21 -9.73 -10.87
N SER A 461 27.97 -11.00 -10.58
CA SER A 461 27.74 -12.06 -11.56
C SER A 461 26.71 -13.04 -11.01
N ALA A 462 26.07 -13.81 -11.88
CA ALA A 462 25.09 -14.81 -11.50
C ALA A 462 25.29 -16.11 -12.27
N SER A 463 24.71 -17.20 -11.77
CA SER A 463 24.70 -18.50 -12.48
C SER A 463 23.94 -18.44 -13.80
N SER A 464 22.87 -17.65 -13.86
CA SER A 464 22.09 -17.36 -15.06
C SER A 464 21.29 -16.07 -14.87
N GLU A 465 20.80 -15.52 -15.98
CA GLU A 465 19.99 -14.30 -16.01
C GLU A 465 18.82 -14.49 -16.99
N ALA A 466 17.60 -14.21 -16.54
CA ALA A 466 16.42 -14.24 -17.39
C ALA A 466 16.37 -13.02 -18.31
N VAL A 467 15.77 -13.19 -19.49
CA VAL A 467 15.50 -12.10 -20.44
C VAL A 467 13.99 -12.00 -20.71
N VAL A 468 13.54 -10.80 -21.09
CA VAL A 468 12.14 -10.52 -21.42
C VAL A 468 11.93 -10.71 -22.92
N HIS A 469 11.29 -11.82 -23.30
CA HIS A 469 10.82 -12.05 -24.68
C HIS A 469 9.43 -11.41 -24.94
N GLY A 470 8.71 -11.07 -23.87
CA GLY A 470 7.30 -10.74 -23.89
C GLY A 470 6.44 -11.85 -23.30
N VAL A 471 5.14 -11.60 -23.21
CA VAL A 471 4.15 -12.50 -22.61
C VAL A 471 2.93 -12.61 -23.52
N GLY A 472 2.33 -13.80 -23.59
CA GLY A 472 1.17 -14.09 -24.44
C GLY A 472 0.06 -14.81 -23.68
N PRO A 473 -1.09 -15.08 -24.31
CA PRO A 473 -2.18 -15.86 -23.71
C PRO A 473 -1.74 -17.27 -23.27
N GLU A 474 -0.70 -17.80 -23.90
CA GLU A 474 -0.04 -19.07 -23.61
C GLU A 474 0.89 -19.01 -22.39
N SER A 475 1.35 -17.83 -21.97
CA SER A 475 2.25 -17.67 -20.83
C SER A 475 1.60 -18.17 -19.53
N ARG A 476 2.43 -18.64 -18.60
CA ARG A 476 1.98 -19.15 -17.28
C ARG A 476 2.98 -18.69 -16.24
N ASP A 477 2.50 -18.39 -15.04
CA ASP A 477 3.32 -18.12 -13.86
C ASP A 477 2.63 -18.69 -12.60
N ALA A 478 3.27 -18.52 -11.44
CA ALA A 478 2.76 -19.00 -10.15
C ALA A 478 1.76 -18.03 -9.46
N GLU A 479 1.72 -16.76 -9.83
CA GLU A 479 0.87 -15.72 -9.22
C GLU A 479 -0.52 -15.60 -9.87
N THR A 480 -0.56 -15.56 -11.19
CA THR A 480 -1.73 -15.33 -12.02
C THR A 480 -2.86 -16.32 -11.74
N PRO A 481 -2.64 -17.64 -11.56
CA PRO A 481 -3.72 -18.54 -11.17
C PRO A 481 -4.34 -18.20 -9.80
N LEU A 482 -3.53 -17.70 -8.86
CA LEU A 482 -3.97 -17.33 -7.51
C LEU A 482 -4.77 -16.02 -7.55
N LEU A 483 -4.31 -15.05 -8.35
CA LEU A 483 -5.01 -13.78 -8.59
C LEU A 483 -6.29 -13.99 -9.41
N LYS A 484 -6.26 -14.90 -10.39
CA LYS A 484 -7.43 -15.26 -11.21
C LYS A 484 -8.49 -15.96 -10.39
N ARG A 485 -8.12 -16.83 -9.43
CA ARG A 485 -9.08 -17.36 -8.47
C ARG A 485 -9.83 -16.22 -7.81
N TRP A 486 -9.15 -15.18 -7.32
CA TRP A 486 -9.84 -14.02 -6.77
C TRP A 486 -10.69 -13.29 -7.83
N TRP A 487 -10.26 -13.14 -9.09
CA TRP A 487 -11.14 -12.54 -10.12
C TRP A 487 -12.40 -13.37 -10.41
N ASP A 488 -12.28 -14.70 -10.34
CA ASP A 488 -13.34 -15.66 -10.65
C ASP A 488 -14.24 -15.97 -9.43
N THR A 489 -13.70 -15.87 -8.21
CA THR A 489 -14.37 -16.14 -6.91
C THR A 489 -14.64 -14.89 -6.09
N ALA A 490 -14.11 -13.72 -6.48
CA ALA A 490 -14.66 -12.45 -6.07
C ALA A 490 -16.16 -12.59 -6.27
N PRO A 491 -16.97 -12.19 -5.27
CA PRO A 491 -18.40 -12.27 -5.40
C PRO A 491 -18.73 -11.79 -6.80
N LYS A 492 -19.52 -12.56 -7.55
CA LYS A 492 -20.31 -12.01 -8.63
C LYS A 492 -21.07 -10.88 -7.95
N LYS A 493 -20.47 -9.67 -7.90
CA LYS A 493 -21.16 -8.46 -7.50
C LYS A 493 -22.38 -8.56 -8.38
N LEU A 494 -23.56 -8.64 -7.76
CA LEU A 494 -24.84 -8.63 -8.48
C LEU A 494 -24.63 -7.81 -9.73
N GLU A 495 -24.86 -8.40 -10.92
CA GLU A 495 -24.36 -8.04 -12.26
C GLU A 495 -24.66 -6.60 -12.74
N LEU A 496 -24.55 -5.62 -11.85
CA LEU A 496 -25.08 -4.27 -11.92
C LEU A 496 -23.94 -3.25 -12.05
N HIS A 497 -22.71 -3.54 -11.59
CA HIS A 497 -21.57 -2.61 -11.72
C HIS A 497 -20.20 -3.28 -11.96
N VAL A 498 -20.17 -4.57 -12.34
CA VAL A 498 -18.93 -5.13 -12.89
C VAL A 498 -18.79 -4.53 -14.28
N VAL A 499 -17.86 -3.57 -14.45
CA VAL A 499 -17.27 -3.29 -15.77
C VAL A 499 -16.96 -4.65 -16.35
N LYS A 500 -17.77 -5.08 -17.33
CA LYS A 500 -17.61 -6.36 -18.01
C LYS A 500 -16.12 -6.48 -18.33
N LYS A 501 -15.43 -7.41 -17.68
CA LYS A 501 -14.05 -7.76 -17.99
C LYS A 501 -13.98 -9.12 -18.69
N PRO A 502 -14.74 -9.38 -19.78
CA PRO A 502 -14.23 -10.31 -20.78
C PRO A 502 -13.06 -9.61 -21.48
N GLU A 503 -12.10 -10.38 -21.95
CA GLU A 503 -11.21 -10.12 -23.10
C GLU A 503 -11.17 -8.65 -23.57
N VAL A 504 -10.03 -7.96 -23.42
CA VAL A 504 -9.94 -6.49 -23.51
C VAL A 504 -10.17 -5.99 -24.94
N GLN A 505 -11.44 -5.91 -25.33
CA GLN A 505 -11.89 -5.21 -26.50
C GLN A 505 -11.35 -3.78 -26.44
N LEU A 506 -10.81 -3.29 -27.55
CA LEU A 506 -10.19 -1.98 -27.66
C LEU A 506 -11.27 -0.88 -27.70
N LEU A 507 -12.13 -0.80 -26.69
CA LEU A 507 -13.16 0.25 -26.60
C LEU A 507 -12.56 1.62 -26.29
N THR A 508 -11.40 1.63 -25.61
CA THR A 508 -10.58 2.81 -25.34
C THR A 508 -9.16 2.54 -25.82
N LYS A 509 -8.30 3.57 -25.83
CA LYS A 509 -6.86 3.35 -25.96
C LYS A 509 -6.37 2.49 -24.79
N LEU A 510 -5.52 1.51 -25.09
CA LEU A 510 -4.82 0.68 -24.09
C LEU A 510 -3.32 0.87 -24.22
N GLY A 511 -2.59 0.73 -23.11
CA GLY A 511 -1.14 0.83 -23.05
C GLY A 511 -0.51 -0.35 -22.33
N GLN A 512 0.59 -0.90 -22.86
CA GLN A 512 1.39 -1.97 -22.26
C GLN A 512 2.82 -1.47 -21.98
N TRP A 513 3.32 -1.63 -20.76
CA TRP A 513 4.69 -1.26 -20.41
C TRP A 513 5.66 -2.37 -20.83
N ILE A 514 6.76 -1.97 -21.45
CA ILE A 514 7.82 -2.87 -21.92
C ILE A 514 9.11 -2.42 -21.24
N ALA A 515 9.73 -3.33 -20.48
CA ALA A 515 11.04 -3.11 -19.87
C ALA A 515 12.12 -3.13 -20.95
N MET A 516 12.98 -2.11 -20.95
CA MET A 516 14.10 -1.98 -21.89
C MET A 516 15.40 -2.31 -21.18
N GLY A 517 16.04 -3.41 -21.60
CA GLY A 517 17.35 -3.84 -21.10
C GLY A 517 18.51 -3.40 -22.00
N THR A 518 18.24 -3.11 -23.28
CA THR A 518 19.22 -2.59 -24.23
C THR A 518 18.78 -1.25 -24.82
N SER A 519 19.61 -0.69 -25.70
CA SER A 519 19.30 0.52 -26.46
C SER A 519 18.61 0.25 -27.80
N GLU A 520 18.24 -1.00 -28.10
CA GLU A 520 17.63 -1.38 -29.37
C GLU A 520 16.29 -2.12 -29.19
N LEU A 521 15.35 -1.83 -30.09
CA LEU A 521 14.10 -2.56 -30.25
C LEU A 521 13.78 -2.65 -31.74
N ARG A 522 14.02 -3.81 -32.34
CA ARG A 522 13.84 -4.04 -33.77
C ARG A 522 12.39 -4.35 -34.10
N GLN A 523 11.76 -5.23 -33.33
CA GLN A 523 10.39 -5.69 -33.58
C GLN A 523 9.56 -5.70 -32.30
N VAL A 524 8.27 -5.41 -32.45
CA VAL A 524 7.23 -5.65 -31.45
C VAL A 524 6.11 -6.46 -32.09
N ALA A 525 5.52 -7.40 -31.38
CA ALA A 525 4.30 -8.07 -31.83
C ALA A 525 3.22 -8.04 -30.74
N VAL A 526 1.94 -8.05 -31.15
CA VAL A 526 0.77 -8.06 -30.26
C VAL A 526 -0.19 -9.18 -30.65
N CYS A 527 -0.85 -9.82 -29.67
CA CYS A 527 -1.82 -10.89 -29.95
C CYS A 527 -3.25 -10.30 -29.96
N LEU A 528 -3.86 -10.27 -31.15
CA LEU A 528 -5.14 -9.62 -31.40
C LEU A 528 -6.18 -10.60 -31.93
N THR A 529 -7.45 -10.29 -31.69
CA THR A 529 -8.59 -10.95 -32.35
C THR A 529 -9.42 -9.92 -33.04
N ASN A 530 -9.79 -10.19 -34.29
CA ASN A 530 -10.73 -9.39 -35.05
C ASN A 530 -12.06 -10.15 -35.14
N THR A 531 -13.07 -9.58 -34.50
CA THR A 531 -14.42 -10.13 -34.38
C THR A 531 -15.32 -9.79 -35.58
N SER A 532 -14.82 -9.00 -36.53
CA SER A 532 -15.52 -8.65 -37.78
C SER A 532 -15.08 -9.53 -38.95
N ASP A 533 -15.80 -9.46 -40.06
CA ASP A 533 -15.49 -10.15 -41.32
C ASP A 533 -14.60 -9.31 -42.26
N GLN A 534 -14.22 -8.09 -41.86
CA GLN A 534 -13.35 -7.18 -42.62
C GLN A 534 -12.01 -7.00 -41.94
N VAL A 535 -10.96 -6.66 -42.70
CA VAL A 535 -9.67 -6.26 -42.13
C VAL A 535 -9.85 -4.98 -41.32
N GLN A 536 -9.42 -5.00 -40.06
CA GLN A 536 -9.44 -3.86 -39.17
C GLN A 536 -8.08 -3.16 -39.18
N VAL A 537 -8.08 -1.84 -39.00
CA VAL A 537 -6.87 -1.04 -38.85
C VAL A 537 -6.81 -0.54 -37.40
N VAL A 538 -5.70 -0.81 -36.72
CA VAL A 538 -5.45 -0.33 -35.36
C VAL A 538 -4.20 0.54 -35.38
N ARG A 539 -4.32 1.80 -34.95
CA ARG A 539 -3.16 2.68 -34.81
C ARG A 539 -2.38 2.30 -33.56
N SER A 540 -1.07 2.22 -33.72
CA SER A 540 -0.14 1.80 -32.67
C SER A 540 0.98 2.81 -32.53
N SER A 541 1.41 3.07 -31.30
CA SER A 541 2.51 3.97 -31.02
C SER A 541 3.38 3.45 -29.88
N LEU A 542 4.68 3.67 -29.97
CA LEU A 542 5.62 3.48 -28.87
C LEU A 542 5.99 4.85 -28.32
N VAL A 543 5.82 5.04 -27.02
CA VAL A 543 6.06 6.31 -26.35
C VAL A 543 7.01 6.14 -25.16
N PRO A 544 7.84 7.15 -24.85
CA PRO A 544 8.66 7.11 -23.65
C PRO A 544 7.78 7.32 -22.42
N VAL A 545 8.15 6.69 -21.32
CA VAL A 545 7.56 6.89 -20.00
C VAL A 545 8.66 7.12 -18.98
N ASN A 546 8.38 7.91 -17.94
CA ASN A 546 9.36 8.17 -16.90
C ASN A 546 9.59 6.94 -16.00
N ASP A 547 8.52 6.19 -15.73
CA ASP A 547 8.46 5.06 -14.82
C ASP A 547 7.18 4.22 -15.07
N ILE A 548 7.02 3.15 -14.28
CA ILE A 548 5.89 2.22 -14.34
C ILE A 548 4.53 2.85 -13.92
N TRP A 549 4.53 4.06 -13.33
CA TRP A 549 3.34 4.80 -12.90
C TRP A 549 3.11 6.09 -13.71
N ASP A 550 3.78 6.24 -14.85
CA ASP A 550 3.57 7.34 -15.80
C ASP A 550 2.30 7.13 -16.65
N TYR A 551 1.17 7.43 -16.03
CA TYR A 551 -0.15 7.25 -16.65
C TYR A 551 -0.62 8.43 -17.50
N ARG A 552 0.27 9.27 -18.03
CA ARG A 552 -0.12 10.33 -18.96
C ARG A 552 -0.53 9.72 -20.30
N VAL A 553 -1.64 10.15 -20.89
CA VAL A 553 -2.03 9.71 -22.26
C VAL A 553 -1.06 10.29 -23.27
N ASN A 554 -0.67 11.55 -23.11
CA ASN A 554 0.29 12.24 -23.96
C ASN A 554 1.60 12.42 -23.18
N THR A 555 2.60 11.56 -23.46
CA THR A 555 3.90 11.61 -22.78
C THR A 555 4.91 12.54 -23.46
N GLY A 556 4.56 13.10 -24.63
CA GLY A 556 5.41 13.99 -25.42
C GLY A 556 5.77 13.36 -26.76
N THR A 557 7.06 13.24 -27.05
CA THR A 557 7.58 12.72 -28.32
C THR A 557 7.25 11.24 -28.50
N VAL A 558 6.62 10.90 -29.63
CA VAL A 558 6.38 9.50 -30.01
C VAL A 558 7.67 8.93 -30.61
N LEU A 559 8.06 7.73 -30.16
CA LEU A 559 9.28 7.05 -30.63
C LEU A 559 9.06 6.42 -32.01
N ALA A 560 7.90 5.76 -32.20
CA ALA A 560 7.49 5.17 -33.46
C ALA A 560 5.96 5.04 -33.52
N GLU A 561 5.41 5.03 -34.74
CA GLU A 561 3.99 4.81 -35.01
C GLU A 561 3.81 3.85 -36.18
N ALA A 562 2.71 3.09 -36.17
CA ALA A 562 2.30 2.23 -37.27
C ALA A 562 0.78 2.03 -37.30
N GLU A 563 0.28 1.63 -38.46
CA GLU A 563 -1.08 1.10 -38.62
C GLU A 563 -0.99 -0.42 -38.74
N LEU A 564 -1.51 -1.14 -37.74
CA LEU A 564 -1.55 -2.59 -37.71
C LEU A 564 -2.80 -3.09 -38.45
N LEU A 565 -2.60 -3.89 -39.48
CA LEU A 565 -3.68 -4.55 -40.22
C LEU A 565 -4.03 -5.87 -39.55
N VAL A 566 -5.25 -5.98 -39.04
CA VAL A 566 -5.75 -7.16 -38.33
C VAL A 566 -6.78 -7.86 -39.20
N ALA A 567 -6.40 -8.96 -39.84
CA ALA A 567 -7.32 -9.77 -40.63
C ALA A 567 -8.39 -10.43 -39.74
N PRO A 568 -9.55 -10.83 -40.28
CA PRO A 568 -10.51 -11.63 -39.53
C PRO A 568 -9.87 -12.89 -38.92
N GLY A 569 -10.16 -13.17 -37.65
CA GLY A 569 -9.67 -14.35 -36.95
C GLY A 569 -9.32 -14.12 -35.49
N GLU A 570 -8.95 -15.22 -34.82
CA GLU A 570 -8.74 -15.27 -33.37
C GLU A 570 -7.25 -15.44 -33.02
N ALA A 571 -6.86 -14.83 -31.89
CA ALA A 571 -5.53 -14.90 -31.26
C ALA A 571 -4.33 -14.84 -32.24
N GLN A 572 -4.35 -13.88 -33.16
CA GLN A 572 -3.34 -13.70 -34.19
C GLN A 572 -2.20 -12.80 -33.68
N TRP A 573 -0.95 -13.20 -33.90
CA TRP A 573 0.21 -12.35 -33.64
C TRP A 573 0.45 -11.41 -34.82
N ILE A 574 0.33 -10.11 -34.57
CA ILE A 574 0.57 -9.06 -35.56
C ILE A 574 1.93 -8.43 -35.25
N GLU A 575 2.87 -8.56 -36.18
CA GLU A 575 4.24 -8.08 -36.06
C GLU A 575 4.41 -6.65 -36.60
N TRP A 576 5.25 -5.87 -35.93
CA TRP A 576 5.62 -4.51 -36.29
C TRP A 576 7.14 -4.36 -36.22
N GLU A 577 7.76 -4.14 -37.38
CA GLU A 577 9.16 -3.74 -37.51
C GLU A 577 9.32 -2.27 -37.14
N VAL A 578 9.90 -2.01 -35.96
CA VAL A 578 10.03 -0.67 -35.38
C VAL A 578 11.42 -0.07 -35.63
N GLN A 579 12.47 -0.90 -35.57
CA GLN A 579 13.87 -0.52 -35.83
C GLN A 579 14.36 0.69 -35.02
N LEU A 580 14.01 0.73 -33.73
CA LEU A 580 14.46 1.78 -32.81
C LEU A 580 15.87 1.49 -32.29
N THR A 581 16.71 2.52 -32.32
CA THR A 581 18.04 2.58 -31.68
C THR A 581 18.08 3.70 -30.65
N ASP A 582 19.18 3.78 -29.89
CA ASP A 582 19.43 4.86 -28.92
C ASP A 582 18.39 4.98 -27.80
N LEU A 583 17.67 3.88 -27.51
CA LEU A 583 16.79 3.79 -26.35
C LEU A 583 17.61 3.81 -25.07
N LYS A 584 17.04 4.37 -24.00
CA LYS A 584 17.67 4.36 -22.69
C LYS A 584 17.59 2.95 -22.10
N PRO A 585 18.71 2.23 -21.85
CA PRO A 585 18.67 0.95 -21.15
C PRO A 585 18.23 1.15 -19.69
N ASN A 586 17.75 0.08 -19.06
CA ASN A 586 17.19 0.11 -17.70
C ASN A 586 16.08 1.16 -17.56
N SER A 587 15.14 1.13 -18.50
CA SER A 587 13.99 2.03 -18.52
C SER A 587 12.71 1.29 -18.93
N TYR A 588 11.61 2.01 -19.03
CA TYR A 588 10.37 1.54 -19.63
C TYR A 588 10.01 2.36 -20.87
N ILE A 589 9.37 1.70 -21.83
CA ILE A 589 8.57 2.34 -22.87
C ILE A 589 7.14 1.82 -22.79
N ARG A 590 6.18 2.54 -23.38
CA ARG A 590 4.79 2.10 -23.44
C ARG A 590 4.34 1.89 -24.89
N LEU A 591 3.76 0.73 -25.15
CA LEU A 591 3.09 0.38 -26.40
C LEU A 591 1.60 0.70 -26.28
N ASP A 592 1.14 1.68 -27.04
CA ASP A 592 -0.25 2.12 -27.06
C ASP A 592 -0.95 1.62 -28.33
N LEU A 593 -2.15 1.04 -28.17
CA LEU A 593 -3.07 0.72 -29.26
C LEU A 593 -4.33 1.57 -29.13
N SER A 594 -4.74 2.20 -30.24
CA SER A 594 -5.97 3.00 -30.31
C SER A 594 -7.22 2.15 -30.17
N SER A 595 -8.34 2.78 -29.78
CA SER A 595 -9.63 2.09 -29.74
C SER A 595 -10.05 1.57 -31.13
N ASN A 596 -10.53 0.32 -31.18
CA ASN A 596 -11.23 -0.30 -32.28
C ASN A 596 -12.28 -1.28 -31.72
N GLU A 597 -13.56 -1.05 -31.99
CA GLU A 597 -14.66 -1.84 -31.41
C GLU A 597 -14.72 -3.29 -31.89
N HIS A 598 -14.02 -3.66 -32.97
CA HIS A 598 -14.01 -5.02 -33.48
C HIS A 598 -12.76 -5.80 -33.08
N VAL A 599 -11.80 -5.15 -32.43
CA VAL A 599 -10.52 -5.76 -32.08
C VAL A 599 -10.39 -5.97 -30.57
N ILE A 600 -9.93 -7.15 -30.19
CA ILE A 600 -9.59 -7.53 -28.81
C ILE A 600 -8.07 -7.63 -28.71
N TRP A 601 -7.49 -6.98 -27.70
CA TRP A 601 -6.11 -7.22 -27.31
C TRP A 601 -6.08 -8.22 -26.17
N HIS A 602 -5.51 -9.40 -26.42
CA HIS A 602 -5.53 -10.48 -25.45
C HIS A 602 -4.70 -10.15 -24.21
N ARG A 603 -5.22 -10.53 -23.04
CA ARG A 603 -4.44 -10.53 -21.80
C ARG A 603 -3.42 -11.67 -21.85
N ALA A 604 -2.25 -11.44 -21.28
CA ALA A 604 -1.30 -12.51 -21.08
C ALA A 604 -1.81 -13.50 -20.02
N GLY A 605 -1.45 -14.79 -20.19
CA GLY A 605 -1.77 -15.84 -19.22
C GLY A 605 -0.83 -15.84 -18.00
N GLY A 606 0.18 -14.98 -18.01
CA GLY A 606 1.06 -14.68 -16.89
C GLY A 606 1.60 -13.25 -16.94
N ILE A 607 2.25 -12.82 -15.88
CA ILE A 607 2.85 -11.50 -15.68
C ILE A 607 4.31 -11.67 -15.24
N GLU A 608 5.23 -11.11 -16.00
CA GLU A 608 6.64 -11.07 -15.58
C GLU A 608 6.88 -9.90 -14.61
N PRO A 609 7.86 -10.01 -13.69
CA PRO A 609 8.13 -8.97 -12.71
C PRO A 609 8.41 -7.60 -13.34
N GLY A 610 7.60 -6.61 -12.95
CA GLY A 610 7.74 -5.24 -13.45
C GLY A 610 7.01 -4.97 -14.77
N GLN A 611 6.01 -5.78 -15.12
CA GLN A 611 5.09 -5.50 -16.20
C GLN A 611 3.75 -4.97 -15.69
N THR A 612 3.11 -4.11 -16.48
CA THR A 612 1.75 -3.62 -16.21
C THR A 612 1.12 -3.15 -17.52
N SER A 613 -0.18 -2.92 -17.49
CA SER A 613 -0.90 -2.24 -18.56
C SER A 613 -1.80 -1.14 -18.00
N ALA A 614 -2.37 -0.32 -18.86
CA ALA A 614 -3.32 0.71 -18.49
C ALA A 614 -4.37 0.90 -19.59
N TRP A 615 -5.47 1.56 -19.24
CA TRP A 615 -6.49 2.00 -20.19
C TRP A 615 -6.71 3.51 -20.05
N ASP A 616 -7.00 4.17 -21.16
CA ASP A 616 -7.31 5.61 -21.20
C ASP A 616 -8.67 5.86 -20.53
N MET A 617 -8.66 6.58 -19.40
CA MET A 617 -9.87 6.90 -18.64
C MET A 617 -10.46 8.28 -19.00
N GLY A 618 -9.89 8.97 -20.00
CA GLY A 618 -10.29 10.29 -20.43
C GLY A 618 -9.45 11.42 -19.83
N ASN A 619 -9.68 12.64 -20.32
CA ASN A 619 -9.04 13.91 -19.88
C ASN A 619 -7.50 13.85 -19.76
N GLY A 620 -6.84 13.08 -20.63
CA GLY A 620 -5.38 13.01 -20.70
C GLY A 620 -4.72 12.07 -19.68
N GLN A 621 -5.51 11.27 -18.96
CA GLN A 621 -5.01 10.31 -17.98
C GLN A 621 -5.38 8.87 -18.32
N MET A 622 -4.48 7.95 -18.03
CA MET A 622 -4.72 6.50 -18.04
C MET A 622 -4.88 5.99 -16.61
N ARG A 623 -5.48 4.80 -16.48
CA ARG A 623 -5.57 4.07 -15.23
C ARG A 623 -4.84 2.73 -15.35
N GLY A 624 -3.87 2.52 -14.45
CA GLY A 624 -3.11 1.28 -14.39
C GLY A 624 -3.97 0.06 -14.03
N VAL A 625 -3.55 -1.12 -14.50
CA VAL A 625 -4.11 -2.41 -14.15
C VAL A 625 -3.00 -3.41 -13.81
N LYS A 626 -3.33 -4.45 -13.04
CA LYS A 626 -2.38 -5.38 -12.43
C LYS A 626 -2.22 -6.68 -13.25
N TYR A 627 -2.27 -6.55 -14.58
CA TYR A 627 -2.04 -7.63 -15.54
C TYR A 627 -1.31 -7.07 -16.76
N ALA A 628 -0.68 -7.94 -17.54
CA ALA A 628 -0.07 -7.59 -18.81
C ALA A 628 -1.03 -7.89 -19.99
N LEU A 629 -0.99 -7.02 -20.99
CA LEU A 629 -1.50 -7.29 -22.33
C LEU A 629 -0.43 -8.05 -23.12
N SER A 630 -0.87 -8.89 -24.04
CA SER A 630 0.01 -9.78 -24.79
C SER A 630 0.93 -9.02 -25.74
N TYR A 631 2.24 -9.24 -25.61
CA TYR A 631 3.23 -8.63 -26.49
C TYR A 631 4.47 -9.52 -26.62
N ARG A 632 5.24 -9.33 -27.69
CA ARG A 632 6.58 -9.89 -27.90
C ARG A 632 7.54 -8.82 -28.38
N VAL A 633 8.83 -8.99 -28.10
CA VAL A 633 9.90 -8.06 -28.50
C VAL A 633 11.10 -8.79 -29.08
N GLU A 634 11.75 -8.16 -30.05
CA GLU A 634 13.02 -8.61 -30.63
C GLU A 634 13.99 -7.42 -30.72
N PRO A 635 15.23 -7.53 -30.20
CA PRO A 635 15.73 -8.66 -29.41
C PRO A 635 15.01 -8.77 -28.05
N ALA A 636 15.11 -9.95 -27.46
CA ALA A 636 14.75 -10.15 -26.06
C ALA A 636 15.54 -9.19 -25.16
N GLN A 637 14.88 -8.63 -24.14
CA GLN A 637 15.44 -7.55 -23.34
C GLN A 637 16.08 -8.12 -22.06
N PRO A 638 17.40 -7.93 -21.83
CA PRO A 638 18.11 -8.43 -20.65
C PRO A 638 17.84 -7.54 -19.42
N SER A 639 16.58 -7.51 -19.00
CA SER A 639 16.11 -6.61 -17.95
C SER A 639 16.30 -7.18 -16.54
N TYR A 640 16.80 -8.41 -16.37
CA TYR A 640 16.93 -9.05 -15.05
C TYR A 640 18.37 -9.41 -14.66
N GLY A 641 19.34 -8.61 -15.11
CA GLY A 641 20.76 -8.85 -14.86
C GLY A 641 21.17 -8.72 -13.40
N ALA A 642 22.29 -9.35 -13.03
CA ALA A 642 22.83 -9.40 -11.67
C ALA A 642 23.05 -8.01 -11.06
N VAL A 643 23.50 -7.04 -11.87
CA VAL A 643 23.78 -5.65 -11.45
C VAL A 643 22.58 -4.95 -10.80
N ASN A 644 21.36 -5.38 -11.12
CA ASN A 644 20.14 -4.79 -10.57
C ASN A 644 20.04 -4.95 -9.05
N ALA A 645 20.67 -5.98 -8.47
CA ALA A 645 20.68 -6.24 -7.03
C ALA A 645 21.50 -5.21 -6.22
N ILE A 646 22.17 -4.25 -6.87
CA ILE A 646 22.81 -3.10 -6.22
C ILE A 646 22.35 -1.75 -6.82
N SER A 647 21.22 -1.75 -7.54
CA SER A 647 20.64 -0.53 -8.14
C SER A 647 20.23 0.52 -7.09
N GLY A 648 20.04 0.09 -5.84
CA GLY A 648 19.54 0.90 -4.74
C GLY A 648 18.03 1.14 -4.75
N VAL A 649 17.31 0.49 -5.66
CA VAL A 649 15.84 0.50 -5.74
C VAL A 649 15.34 -0.93 -5.62
N THR A 650 14.41 -1.17 -4.70
CA THR A 650 14.01 -2.53 -4.34
C THR A 650 12.65 -2.92 -4.92
N ARG A 651 12.28 -2.41 -6.10
CA ARG A 651 11.01 -2.75 -6.78
C ARG A 651 11.03 -2.30 -8.25
N PRO A 652 10.09 -2.77 -9.08
CA PRO A 652 9.86 -2.17 -10.38
C PRO A 652 9.40 -0.72 -10.19
N HIS A 653 10.14 0.21 -10.79
CA HIS A 653 9.85 1.65 -10.76
C HIS A 653 10.26 2.28 -12.10
N GLN A 654 11.48 2.82 -12.19
CA GLN A 654 12.05 3.32 -13.45
C GLN A 654 12.55 2.20 -14.37
N SER A 655 12.87 1.05 -13.78
CA SER A 655 13.21 -0.22 -14.45
C SER A 655 12.70 -1.37 -13.59
N THR A 656 12.98 -2.61 -13.97
CA THR A 656 12.64 -3.82 -13.20
C THR A 656 13.36 -3.89 -11.85
N ASN A 657 14.59 -3.37 -11.75
CA ASN A 657 15.47 -3.39 -10.57
C ASN A 657 15.62 -4.77 -9.90
N LEU A 658 15.51 -5.85 -10.66
CA LEU A 658 15.50 -7.22 -10.14
C LEU A 658 16.59 -8.04 -10.81
N TRP A 659 17.35 -8.84 -10.06
CA TRP A 659 18.00 -10.03 -10.63
C TRP A 659 17.02 -11.19 -10.61
N LYS A 660 16.89 -11.91 -11.72
CA LYS A 660 16.09 -13.14 -11.87
C LYS A 660 16.90 -14.17 -12.66
N SER A 661 17.01 -15.40 -12.15
CA SER A 661 17.68 -16.50 -12.86
C SER A 661 16.83 -17.02 -14.02
N ASP A 662 17.46 -17.65 -15.01
CA ASP A 662 16.78 -18.26 -16.15
C ASP A 662 15.82 -19.37 -15.67
N PRO A 663 14.49 -19.24 -15.91
CA PRO A 663 13.50 -20.22 -15.46
C PRO A 663 13.63 -21.59 -16.14
N GLN A 664 14.39 -21.70 -17.24
CA GLN A 664 14.65 -22.97 -17.92
C GLN A 664 15.77 -23.77 -17.25
N GLN A 665 16.53 -23.15 -16.34
CA GLN A 665 17.60 -23.81 -15.60
C GLN A 665 17.12 -24.19 -14.20
N PRO A 666 17.45 -25.39 -13.70
CA PRO A 666 17.00 -25.83 -12.39
C PRO A 666 17.66 -25.01 -11.26
N LEU A 667 16.95 -24.87 -10.14
CA LEU A 667 17.57 -24.50 -8.86
C LEU A 667 18.54 -25.62 -8.43
N SER A 668 19.66 -25.33 -7.75
CA SER A 668 20.03 -24.05 -7.13
C SER A 668 20.65 -23.04 -8.10
N GLN A 669 20.35 -21.76 -7.91
CA GLN A 669 20.91 -20.65 -8.67
C GLN A 669 21.56 -19.66 -7.71
N TRP A 670 22.55 -18.89 -8.15
CA TRP A 670 23.31 -18.00 -7.28
C TRP A 670 23.56 -16.62 -7.86
N LEU A 671 23.66 -15.65 -6.96
CA LEU A 671 24.13 -14.29 -7.20
C LEU A 671 25.42 -14.08 -6.41
N GLN A 672 26.46 -13.56 -7.06
CA GLN A 672 27.79 -13.38 -6.47
C GLN A 672 28.21 -11.92 -6.53
N LEU A 673 28.81 -11.46 -5.43
CA LEU A 673 29.50 -10.19 -5.28
C LEU A 673 31.01 -10.48 -5.25
N GLU A 674 31.77 -9.72 -6.01
CA GLU A 674 33.23 -9.80 -6.06
C GLU A 674 33.84 -8.41 -5.93
N TRP A 675 34.75 -8.25 -4.97
CA TRP A 675 35.48 -7.00 -4.71
C TRP A 675 36.91 -7.11 -5.23
N GLU A 676 37.49 -5.97 -5.62
CA GLU A 676 38.89 -5.91 -6.06
C GLU A 676 39.85 -6.20 -4.89
N GLU A 677 39.49 -5.76 -3.69
CA GLU A 677 40.19 -6.08 -2.45
C GLU A 677 39.23 -6.73 -1.45
N ALA A 678 39.76 -7.62 -0.59
CA ALA A 678 38.95 -8.28 0.41
C ALA A 678 38.37 -7.28 1.42
N VAL A 679 37.04 -7.30 1.56
CA VAL A 679 36.29 -6.48 2.53
C VAL A 679 36.01 -7.29 3.80
N THR A 680 35.68 -6.59 4.89
CA THR A 680 35.25 -7.21 6.15
C THR A 680 33.75 -7.01 6.31
N ILE A 681 33.00 -8.09 6.51
CA ILE A 681 31.54 -8.10 6.56
C ILE A 681 31.09 -8.67 7.90
N ARG A 682 30.16 -7.99 8.56
CA ARG A 682 29.45 -8.43 9.77
C ARG A 682 27.95 -8.61 9.56
N GLU A 683 27.35 -7.86 8.64
CA GLU A 683 25.92 -7.96 8.35
C GLU A 683 25.67 -8.08 6.85
N VAL A 684 24.73 -8.94 6.48
CA VAL A 684 24.22 -9.08 5.11
C VAL A 684 22.71 -8.87 5.11
N HIS A 685 22.24 -7.90 4.36
CA HIS A 685 20.81 -7.64 4.18
C HIS A 685 20.38 -8.08 2.79
N LEU A 686 19.27 -8.81 2.71
CA LEU A 686 18.70 -9.30 1.47
C LEU A 686 17.28 -8.77 1.34
N THR A 687 16.98 -8.20 0.17
CA THR A 687 15.61 -7.87 -0.22
C THR A 687 15.20 -8.77 -1.38
N PHE A 688 14.26 -9.67 -1.11
CA PHE A 688 13.70 -10.61 -2.08
C PHE A 688 12.47 -10.06 -2.78
N PRO A 689 11.97 -10.71 -3.83
CA PRO A 689 10.58 -10.58 -4.24
C PRO A 689 9.61 -10.81 -3.08
N GLY A 690 8.43 -10.24 -3.22
CA GLY A 690 7.42 -10.19 -2.19
C GLY A 690 6.17 -9.53 -2.78
N GLN A 691 5.11 -9.50 -1.98
CA GLN A 691 3.74 -9.20 -2.38
C GLN A 691 3.50 -7.75 -2.86
N LEU A 692 4.19 -7.27 -3.89
CA LEU A 692 4.17 -5.87 -4.32
C LEU A 692 3.08 -5.54 -5.36
N LEU A 693 2.73 -6.51 -6.20
CA LEU A 693 1.88 -6.29 -7.38
C LEU A 693 0.49 -5.77 -7.02
N THR A 694 -0.12 -6.29 -5.97
CA THR A 694 -1.48 -5.95 -5.54
C THR A 694 -1.59 -5.88 -4.02
N GLU A 695 -2.77 -5.52 -3.52
CA GLU A 695 -3.05 -5.47 -2.09
C GLU A 695 -3.13 -6.86 -1.47
N TYR A 696 -2.90 -6.91 -0.16
CA TYR A 696 -2.71 -8.18 0.52
C TYR A 696 -3.99 -9.05 0.57
N HIS A 697 -5.18 -8.44 0.59
CA HIS A 697 -6.46 -9.14 0.66
C HIS A 697 -6.82 -9.90 -0.64
N TYR A 698 -6.13 -9.63 -1.75
CA TYR A 698 -6.24 -10.42 -2.97
C TYR A 698 -5.57 -11.80 -2.85
N TYR A 699 -4.70 -11.99 -1.85
CA TYR A 699 -4.01 -13.24 -1.65
C TYR A 699 -4.84 -14.20 -0.79
N PRO A 700 -4.87 -15.50 -1.16
CA PRO A 700 -5.63 -16.50 -0.43
C PRO A 700 -5.11 -16.70 1.00
N PRO A 701 -5.87 -17.39 1.85
CA PRO A 701 -5.39 -17.85 3.15
C PRO A 701 -4.08 -18.64 3.06
N PHE A 702 -3.21 -18.51 4.06
CA PHE A 702 -1.89 -19.15 4.15
C PHE A 702 -0.97 -18.87 2.96
N TYR A 703 -1.13 -17.72 2.31
CA TYR A 703 -0.36 -17.38 1.13
C TYR A 703 1.10 -17.05 1.49
N LYS A 704 2.02 -17.72 0.80
CA LYS A 704 3.44 -17.39 0.73
C LYS A 704 3.76 -17.03 -0.72
N ASP A 705 4.42 -15.90 -0.93
CA ASP A 705 4.72 -15.39 -2.27
C ASP A 705 5.62 -16.40 -3.04
N PRO A 706 5.15 -16.95 -4.18
CA PRO A 706 5.90 -17.94 -4.94
C PRO A 706 7.31 -17.50 -5.37
N GLN A 707 7.50 -16.21 -5.64
CA GLN A 707 8.78 -15.65 -6.09
C GLN A 707 9.78 -15.44 -4.95
N CYS A 708 9.33 -15.48 -3.70
CA CYS A 708 10.20 -15.31 -2.55
C CYS A 708 11.05 -16.58 -2.32
N PRO A 709 12.39 -16.46 -2.22
CA PRO A 709 13.26 -17.58 -1.85
C PRO A 709 12.87 -18.16 -0.49
N ARG A 710 12.63 -19.48 -0.46
CA ARG A 710 12.26 -20.26 0.73
C ARG A 710 13.48 -20.85 1.41
N VAL A 711 14.38 -21.42 0.62
CA VAL A 711 15.63 -22.04 1.09
C VAL A 711 16.79 -21.36 0.40
N TYR A 712 17.70 -20.77 1.17
CA TYR A 712 18.90 -20.13 0.63
C TYR A 712 20.06 -20.17 1.62
N THR A 713 21.26 -20.01 1.08
CA THR A 713 22.52 -19.99 1.81
C THR A 713 23.32 -18.74 1.44
N ILE A 714 23.98 -18.12 2.41
CA ILE A 714 24.98 -17.07 2.18
C ILE A 714 26.35 -17.72 2.37
N GLN A 715 27.22 -17.60 1.37
CA GLN A 715 28.55 -18.20 1.36
C GLN A 715 29.62 -17.13 1.17
N ALA A 716 30.80 -17.33 1.77
CA ALA A 716 31.99 -16.52 1.50
C ALA A 716 33.11 -17.39 0.94
N TRP A 717 33.97 -16.79 0.11
CA TRP A 717 35.17 -17.44 -0.38
C TRP A 717 36.32 -17.23 0.60
N ARG A 718 36.79 -18.32 1.24
CA ARG A 718 37.90 -18.34 2.20
C ARG A 718 38.75 -19.58 1.95
N GLU A 719 40.07 -19.45 2.11
CA GLU A 719 41.01 -20.59 1.99
C GLU A 719 40.80 -21.41 0.71
N GLU A 720 40.56 -20.73 -0.42
CA GLU A 720 40.32 -21.34 -1.74
C GLU A 720 39.06 -22.23 -1.84
N SER A 721 38.08 -22.03 -0.96
CA SER A 721 36.80 -22.75 -0.99
C SER A 721 35.61 -21.86 -0.61
N TRP A 722 34.40 -22.32 -0.91
CA TRP A 722 33.16 -21.69 -0.45
C TRP A 722 32.79 -22.24 0.93
N GLU A 723 32.64 -21.34 1.90
CA GLU A 723 32.17 -21.63 3.26
C GLU A 723 30.76 -21.08 3.45
N ASP A 724 29.85 -21.88 4.01
CA ASP A 724 28.49 -21.47 4.36
C ASP A 724 28.49 -20.62 5.64
N LEU A 725 27.99 -19.40 5.55
CA LEU A 725 27.88 -18.47 6.68
C LEU A 725 26.50 -18.51 7.33
N VAL A 726 25.45 -18.59 6.51
CA VAL A 726 24.05 -18.56 6.94
C VAL A 726 23.26 -19.54 6.08
N HIS A 727 22.35 -20.31 6.69
CA HIS A 727 21.48 -21.23 5.98
C HIS A 727 20.04 -21.11 6.47
N ILE A 728 19.12 -20.76 5.58
CA ILE A 728 17.70 -20.52 5.86
C ILE A 728 16.85 -21.57 5.13
N LYS A 729 15.80 -22.09 5.80
CA LYS A 729 15.01 -23.25 5.32
C LYS A 729 13.53 -22.99 5.05
N ASP A 730 12.93 -21.95 5.63
CA ASP A 730 11.49 -21.64 5.43
C ASP A 730 11.25 -20.13 5.45
N ASN A 731 11.87 -19.42 4.51
CA ASN A 731 11.63 -18.00 4.34
C ASN A 731 10.40 -17.71 3.46
N TYR A 732 9.66 -16.69 3.86
CA TYR A 732 8.60 -16.07 3.06
C TYR A 732 8.55 -14.56 3.30
N GLN A 733 9.52 -14.02 4.06
CA GLN A 733 9.67 -12.60 4.32
C GLN A 733 10.50 -11.94 3.23
N ARG A 734 10.10 -10.72 2.87
CA ARG A 734 10.72 -9.94 1.81
C ARG A 734 12.11 -9.45 2.21
N GLN A 735 12.23 -8.95 3.43
CA GLN A 735 13.45 -8.33 3.92
C GLN A 735 14.05 -9.20 5.01
N MET A 736 15.31 -9.59 4.82
CA MET A 736 16.05 -10.45 5.74
C MET A 736 17.36 -9.78 6.10
N LYS A 737 17.60 -9.60 7.40
CA LYS A 737 18.84 -9.04 7.94
C LYS A 737 19.57 -10.13 8.71
N HIS A 738 20.79 -10.43 8.29
CA HIS A 738 21.62 -11.49 8.88
C HIS A 738 22.86 -10.87 9.52
N SER A 739 22.93 -10.92 10.86
CA SER A 739 24.18 -10.68 11.57
C SER A 739 24.99 -11.97 11.60
N LEU A 740 26.22 -11.92 11.08
CA LEU A 740 27.12 -13.05 11.05
C LEU A 740 27.62 -13.39 12.46
N SER A 741 28.07 -14.63 12.69
CA SER A 741 28.59 -15.05 14.00
C SER A 741 29.93 -14.37 14.32
N GLU A 742 30.78 -14.21 13.32
CA GLU A 742 32.06 -13.49 13.35
C GLU A 742 32.16 -12.50 12.18
N GLU A 743 33.11 -11.57 12.23
CA GLU A 743 33.48 -10.76 11.06
C GLU A 743 34.14 -11.64 10.01
N VAL A 744 33.68 -11.53 8.77
CA VAL A 744 34.17 -12.34 7.65
C VAL A 744 34.95 -11.46 6.69
N LYS A 745 36.26 -11.71 6.57
CA LYS A 745 37.10 -11.09 5.57
C LYS A 745 37.08 -11.91 4.28
N THR A 746 36.56 -11.36 3.19
CA THR A 746 36.48 -12.06 1.90
C THR A 746 36.51 -11.10 0.71
N ALA A 747 36.98 -11.58 -0.43
CA ALA A 747 36.87 -10.90 -1.71
C ALA A 747 35.66 -11.36 -2.53
N LYS A 748 34.95 -12.43 -2.09
CA LYS A 748 33.75 -12.93 -2.80
C LYS A 748 32.69 -13.42 -1.83
N LEU A 749 31.46 -12.95 -2.04
CA LEU A 749 30.27 -13.39 -1.32
C LEU A 749 29.27 -13.95 -2.33
N ARG A 750 28.56 -15.02 -1.99
CA ARG A 750 27.57 -15.65 -2.86
C ARG A 750 26.28 -15.96 -2.10
N ILE A 751 25.14 -15.61 -2.70
CA ILE A 751 23.82 -15.94 -2.19
C ILE A 751 23.29 -17.05 -3.10
N VAL A 752 23.12 -18.25 -2.55
CA VAL A 752 22.66 -19.43 -3.28
C VAL A 752 21.21 -19.69 -2.90
N VAL A 753 20.30 -19.58 -3.86
CA VAL A 753 18.88 -19.91 -3.70
C VAL A 753 18.67 -21.36 -4.11
N HIS A 754 18.28 -22.19 -3.13
CA HIS A 754 18.06 -23.62 -3.32
C HIS A 754 16.61 -23.96 -3.66
N ALA A 755 15.65 -23.19 -3.13
CA ALA A 755 14.23 -23.34 -3.41
C ALA A 755 13.48 -22.02 -3.19
N THR A 756 12.41 -21.81 -3.94
CA THR A 756 11.42 -20.75 -3.73
C THR A 756 10.15 -21.32 -3.09
N ASN A 757 9.13 -20.47 -2.89
CA ASN A 757 7.79 -20.91 -2.48
C ASN A 757 6.90 -21.35 -3.65
N GLY A 758 7.39 -21.32 -4.90
CA GLY A 758 6.67 -21.86 -6.06
C GLY A 758 7.20 -21.45 -7.43
N ASP A 759 7.95 -20.34 -7.54
CA ASP A 759 8.52 -19.87 -8.81
C ASP A 759 9.76 -20.70 -9.22
N PRO A 760 9.93 -21.07 -10.49
CA PRO A 760 11.10 -21.82 -10.94
C PRO A 760 12.42 -21.01 -10.89
N SER A 761 12.35 -19.68 -10.84
CA SER A 761 13.53 -18.80 -10.84
C SER A 761 13.90 -18.33 -9.43
N ALA A 762 15.21 -18.21 -9.17
CA ALA A 762 15.72 -17.42 -8.06
C ALA A 762 15.67 -15.93 -8.41
N ALA A 763 15.32 -15.09 -7.44
CA ALA A 763 15.24 -13.65 -7.67
C ALA A 763 15.58 -12.84 -6.42
N ILE A 764 16.29 -11.72 -6.61
CA ILE A 764 16.78 -10.83 -5.53
C ILE A 764 16.73 -9.37 -6.03
N TYR A 765 16.04 -8.50 -5.28
CA TYR A 765 15.99 -7.06 -5.55
C TYR A 765 17.22 -6.33 -5.01
N GLU A 766 17.75 -6.75 -3.86
CA GLU A 766 18.89 -6.06 -3.24
C GLU A 766 19.75 -6.97 -2.38
N VAL A 767 21.06 -6.76 -2.45
CA VAL A 767 22.03 -7.25 -1.46
C VAL A 767 22.77 -6.05 -0.88
N ARG A 768 22.82 -5.95 0.45
CA ARG A 768 23.67 -4.99 1.16
C ARG A 768 24.63 -5.71 2.08
N CYS A 769 25.84 -5.18 2.22
CA CYS A 769 26.86 -5.73 3.10
C CYS A 769 27.45 -4.62 3.98
N TYR A 770 27.51 -4.85 5.29
CA TYR A 770 28.05 -3.90 6.25
C TYR A 770 29.14 -4.54 7.10
N SER A 771 30.15 -3.75 7.48
CA SER A 771 31.28 -4.15 8.31
C SER A 771 30.94 -4.31 9.78
#